data_AF-A0A1M3NAB0-F1
#
_entry.id   AF-A0A1M3NAB0-F1
#
_cell.length_a   1.000
_cell.length_b   1.000
_cell.length_c   1.000
_cell.angle_alpha   90.00
_cell.angle_beta   90.00
_cell.angle_gamma   90.00
#
_symmetry.space_group_name_H-M   'P 1'
#
loop_
_entity.id
_entity.type
_entity.pdbx_description
1 polymer ?
#
loop_
_entity_poly.entity_id
_entity_poly.type
_entity_poly.pdbx_seq_one_letter_code
_entity_poly.pdbx_strand_id
1 'polypeptide(L)'
;MSRFTFARSALAVAVAAVAAFAPARASAQTYSCGESPLSTNCDALVPDNQTVTSSLTVTPGACDPQATVVATGVHLKLSHQWVGDLKVSLVHPDGAEVLLMMRPGLDAGHPHGCASEDLDVHFSDGATTPSASQCNEKYPAISGTLLPLNPLFTLNGKGRNGTWSLRVSDGAGYGSGAIDSWALDLPCTLPLVTASASQATAVVGGQRGQFTFARSGETTGALTVKYTVSGTAPASAYAPLDGIITIPDGAASATVDVIPTKDAPPDTTVIATVAPGVVYAVGSPSAATVTIVANACGDGKVDPGEQCDEGDKNGSAGGKCAKDCTLVNESDGGTAGSSGPPADSGCGCKVRGGSQSAGVFGIVLGVVAFVGLTLRRRRAGKKMTKGSWTKLLALPFGASALFAARPAEAAIGTLDNVPAATLLYPYFEVDTGAGKNDTIITVQNSSASAALTNVTIWSEMGVPVHHFHVYLTGYDVQSISLRELFVNGKVPQTATAGQDPANTISPQGPTSQDINFASCTGVLPTANLAAAAIADLKAALTGKSSATLGNKCAGPDHGDTIARGYVTVDTVNNCTSRVPSMTGYFGAGGTGDATNQNYLLGDFFFIDTATSHVQAQPAVHIEASASDARTSTVGRYTFYGRYVGWNAADNREPLSTVWEIPFTTQETDVVVWRDSRVSQEAFTCGTPPSSYPLGSEGLLAFDMQEAVTELSATQPFKTDLTRVRVGGGALPVTSKNGTLVFSSNMAPSPGGPAFDPAAAQSYAMAIHYPGLKSGTLSKFGTNLAAVGVDSATRAHHSMPPHEGVWDVANNVYVPTKALAIGVSDVAPAATLLAPHFEVDTVDPSGVNTQIRLVNLFASALLVHVTLWTDYGIPTHRFNVYLTGFDSSLVDLRWLFQKGLVDLTASAGQDPTGGISPRGDYSQDINFASCTGQLPPARLSAAAIADLVSVHTGKASPVRFGGKCAGAPHGDAIARGYVTFDTVNNCTQRVPGDVGYFGNGGSGDATNQNNLSGTYTIIDRNQKVSVADTLVHVQASSTDSATTTPGRPTFYGKFVSWNASDNREPLGTAWQARFINNVAPTSLFGAFADGKTNFVVWRESPAVLSAFTCGSVPTGFPLPLREILQFDEQEQVTALGTNLGTFPLVSQRVAITDPSLAAVYASGFISADLRAPVDAVGGPPSDPSRRGSFMAATHYAKAAGYQVLLGGLQVQ
;
A
#
# COMPACT_ATOMS: atom_id res chain seq x y z
N MET A 1 -58.18 8.15 -2.34
CA MET A 1 -59.20 8.96 -3.06
C MET A 1 -58.45 10.13 -3.71
N SER A 2 -58.66 10.54 -4.96
CA SER A 2 -59.58 10.03 -5.99
C SER A 2 -58.84 9.76 -7.32
N ARG A 3 -59.45 8.96 -8.20
CA ARG A 3 -58.99 8.67 -9.57
C ARG A 3 -59.49 9.78 -10.53
N PHE A 4 -58.83 9.97 -11.67
CA PHE A 4 -59.46 9.69 -12.98
C PHE A 4 -58.39 9.43 -14.07
N THR A 5 -58.78 9.34 -15.35
CA THR A 5 -58.18 8.34 -16.25
C THR A 5 -58.35 8.70 -17.75
N PHE A 6 -57.22 8.80 -18.48
CA PHE A 6 -57.04 8.67 -19.96
C PHE A 6 -57.88 9.53 -20.94
N ALA A 7 -57.19 10.10 -21.95
CA ALA A 7 -57.46 9.86 -23.39
C ALA A 7 -56.32 10.43 -24.28
N ARG A 8 -56.31 10.10 -25.59
CA ARG A 8 -55.32 10.52 -26.61
C ARG A 8 -56.00 11.06 -27.89
N SER A 9 -55.20 11.77 -28.72
CA SER A 9 -55.18 11.76 -30.21
C SER A 9 -55.69 12.99 -30.99
N ALA A 10 -55.02 13.22 -32.15
CA ALA A 10 -55.14 14.30 -33.17
C ALA A 10 -54.26 15.54 -32.90
N LEU A 11 -53.04 15.71 -33.43
CA LEU A 11 -52.42 15.55 -34.78
C LEU A 11 -52.63 16.76 -35.73
N ALA A 12 -51.59 17.59 -35.83
CA ALA A 12 -51.19 18.50 -36.91
C ALA A 12 -52.19 19.54 -37.48
N VAL A 13 -51.80 20.83 -37.46
CA VAL A 13 -51.06 21.51 -38.55
C VAL A 13 -50.64 22.92 -38.09
N ALA A 14 -49.33 23.21 -38.09
CA ALA A 14 -48.74 24.56 -38.08
C ALA A 14 -47.21 24.47 -38.24
N VAL A 15 -46.69 24.48 -39.48
CA VAL A 15 -45.24 24.54 -39.77
C VAL A 15 -45.00 25.70 -40.74
N ALA A 16 -44.33 26.77 -40.28
CA ALA A 16 -43.54 27.73 -41.08
C ALA A 16 -43.07 28.97 -40.24
N ALA A 17 -42.57 28.80 -39.00
CA ALA A 17 -42.15 29.96 -38.18
C ALA A 17 -41.00 29.74 -37.16
N VAL A 18 -40.34 28.56 -37.13
CA VAL A 18 -39.21 28.30 -36.22
C VAL A 18 -38.11 27.51 -36.93
N ALA A 19 -37.18 28.21 -37.57
CA ALA A 19 -36.07 27.59 -38.31
C ALA A 19 -34.81 28.50 -38.42
N ALA A 20 -34.50 29.30 -37.39
CA ALA A 20 -33.37 30.24 -37.45
C ALA A 20 -32.65 30.54 -36.10
N PHE A 21 -32.80 29.71 -35.06
CA PHE A 21 -31.99 29.82 -33.83
C PHE A 21 -31.66 28.43 -33.26
N ALA A 22 -30.77 27.71 -33.95
CA ALA A 22 -29.89 26.78 -33.24
C ALA A 22 -28.81 27.62 -32.55
N PRO A 23 -28.61 27.54 -31.22
CA PRO A 23 -27.50 28.24 -30.59
C PRO A 23 -26.18 27.74 -31.15
N ALA A 24 -25.20 28.63 -31.28
CA ALA A 24 -23.84 28.24 -31.66
C ALA A 24 -23.35 27.16 -30.69
N ARG A 25 -23.03 25.97 -31.21
CA ARG A 25 -22.45 24.91 -30.38
C ARG A 25 -21.10 25.40 -29.90
N ALA A 26 -20.99 25.64 -28.59
CA ALA A 26 -19.69 25.87 -27.99
C ALA A 26 -18.82 24.65 -28.27
N SER A 27 -17.70 24.84 -28.96
CA SER A 27 -16.70 23.79 -29.06
C SER A 27 -16.00 23.74 -27.71
N ALA A 28 -16.15 22.63 -26.99
CA ALA A 28 -15.25 22.34 -25.87
C ALA A 28 -13.82 22.30 -26.42
N GLN A 29 -12.93 23.07 -25.82
CA GLN A 29 -11.50 22.92 -26.01
C GLN A 29 -10.91 22.61 -24.65
N THR A 30 -10.60 21.34 -24.45
CA THR A 30 -9.81 20.87 -23.32
C THR A 30 -8.35 21.10 -23.67
N TYR A 31 -7.61 21.78 -22.79
CA TYR A 31 -6.17 22.00 -22.91
C TYR A 31 -5.48 21.23 -21.80
N SER A 32 -4.74 20.17 -22.10
CA SER A 32 -4.03 19.38 -21.09
C SER A 32 -2.62 19.92 -20.87
N CYS A 33 -2.13 19.94 -19.62
CA CYS A 33 -0.82 20.51 -19.30
C CYS A 33 0.30 19.94 -20.20
N GLY A 34 0.39 18.62 -20.33
CA GLY A 34 1.43 17.94 -21.12
C GLY A 34 1.35 18.08 -22.65
N GLU A 35 0.34 18.76 -23.20
CA GLU A 35 0.19 18.93 -24.67
C GLU A 35 0.92 20.18 -25.21
N SER A 36 1.23 21.16 -24.36
CA SER A 36 1.89 22.40 -24.76
C SER A 36 3.37 22.39 -24.33
N PRO A 37 4.35 22.63 -25.24
CA PRO A 37 5.77 22.67 -24.91
C PRO A 37 6.18 23.91 -24.11
N LEU A 38 5.23 24.80 -23.81
CA LEU A 38 5.38 25.97 -22.94
C LEU A 38 4.71 25.78 -21.56
N SER A 39 4.25 24.56 -21.26
CA SER A 39 3.81 24.16 -19.93
C SER A 39 5.00 23.74 -19.06
N THR A 40 4.85 23.81 -17.75
CA THR A 40 5.86 23.35 -16.78
C THR A 40 5.23 22.61 -15.62
N ASN A 41 6.00 21.73 -14.98
CA ASN A 41 5.61 21.04 -13.74
C ASN A 41 4.28 20.26 -13.84
N CYS A 42 3.97 19.68 -15.01
CA CYS A 42 2.68 19.01 -15.28
C CYS A 42 2.46 17.72 -14.50
N ASP A 43 3.55 17.07 -14.10
CA ASP A 43 3.66 15.81 -13.37
C ASP A 43 4.36 16.00 -11.99
N ALA A 44 4.45 17.25 -11.53
CA ALA A 44 5.33 17.65 -10.45
C ALA A 44 4.91 17.12 -9.07
N LEU A 45 5.93 16.84 -8.26
CA LEU A 45 5.83 16.44 -6.87
C LEU A 45 5.14 17.52 -6.01
N VAL A 46 4.41 17.07 -5.00
CA VAL A 46 3.84 17.87 -3.91
C VAL A 46 4.58 17.44 -2.64
N PRO A 47 5.56 18.22 -2.14
CA PRO A 47 6.22 17.95 -0.87
C PRO A 47 5.35 18.35 0.34
N ASP A 48 5.63 17.75 1.49
CA ASP A 48 5.01 18.08 2.78
C ASP A 48 5.08 19.59 3.07
N ASN A 49 3.99 20.17 3.58
CA ASN A 49 3.81 21.60 3.91
C ASN A 49 4.20 22.62 2.80
N GLN A 50 4.41 22.20 1.55
CA GLN A 50 4.86 23.07 0.45
C GLN A 50 3.79 23.33 -0.61
N THR A 51 3.88 24.48 -1.28
CA THR A 51 3.07 24.83 -2.46
C THR A 51 3.85 24.60 -3.75
N VAL A 52 3.45 23.61 -4.55
CA VAL A 52 3.91 23.47 -5.94
C VAL A 52 3.02 24.31 -6.89
N THR A 53 3.62 24.88 -7.93
CA THR A 53 2.91 25.52 -9.03
C THR A 53 3.18 24.78 -10.33
N SER A 54 2.11 24.27 -10.94
CA SER A 54 2.08 23.72 -12.30
C SER A 54 1.55 24.77 -13.27
N SER A 55 2.04 24.81 -14.51
CA SER A 55 1.62 25.83 -15.48
C SER A 55 1.30 25.26 -16.85
N LEU A 56 0.25 25.79 -17.46
CA LEU A 56 -0.28 25.43 -18.78
C LEU A 56 -0.42 26.70 -19.61
N THR A 57 0.30 26.78 -20.73
CA THR A 57 0.24 27.95 -21.61
C THR A 57 -0.73 27.73 -22.76
N VAL A 58 -1.85 28.47 -22.73
CA VAL A 58 -2.89 28.52 -23.78
C VAL A 58 -2.45 29.52 -24.84
N THR A 59 -2.16 29.02 -26.04
CA THR A 59 -1.70 29.82 -27.19
C THR A 59 -2.86 30.31 -28.07
N PRO A 60 -2.71 31.46 -28.75
CA PRO A 60 -3.62 31.93 -29.79
C PRO A 60 -3.90 30.88 -30.87
N GLY A 61 -5.13 30.82 -31.37
CA GLY A 61 -5.54 29.79 -32.32
C GLY A 61 -6.98 29.89 -32.81
N ALA A 62 -7.62 28.75 -33.03
CA ALA A 62 -8.94 28.61 -33.67
C ALA A 62 -10.03 29.58 -33.18
N CYS A 63 -10.08 29.89 -31.88
CA CYS A 63 -11.15 30.73 -31.31
C CYS A 63 -10.81 32.23 -31.27
N ASP A 64 -9.70 32.68 -31.83
CA ASP A 64 -9.04 33.91 -31.37
C ASP A 64 -8.98 35.02 -32.44
N PRO A 65 -9.66 36.15 -32.20
CA PRO A 65 -8.90 37.37 -31.96
C PRO A 65 -9.29 38.15 -30.68
N GLN A 66 -10.39 37.77 -30.00
CA GLN A 66 -10.93 38.46 -28.82
C GLN A 66 -11.60 37.51 -27.81
N ALA A 67 -11.41 36.20 -27.91
CA ALA A 67 -12.20 35.26 -27.12
C ALA A 67 -11.90 35.35 -25.61
N THR A 68 -12.95 35.65 -24.85
CA THR A 68 -12.94 35.63 -23.40
C THR A 68 -13.30 34.24 -22.86
N VAL A 69 -13.10 34.06 -21.56
CA VAL A 69 -13.65 32.93 -20.81
C VAL A 69 -15.19 33.08 -20.77
N VAL A 70 -15.92 32.04 -21.18
CA VAL A 70 -17.40 31.99 -21.14
C VAL A 70 -17.94 30.95 -20.14
N ALA A 71 -17.12 29.93 -19.88
CA ALA A 71 -17.18 29.01 -18.75
C ALA A 71 -15.77 28.39 -18.61
N THR A 72 -15.46 27.86 -17.44
CA THR A 72 -14.23 27.09 -17.20
C THR A 72 -14.59 25.78 -16.48
N GLY A 73 -13.94 24.68 -16.87
CA GLY A 73 -13.83 23.47 -16.07
C GLY A 73 -12.37 23.14 -15.79
N VAL A 74 -12.08 22.49 -14.67
CA VAL A 74 -10.72 22.05 -14.31
C VAL A 74 -10.72 20.55 -14.05
N HIS A 75 -10.11 19.77 -14.94
CA HIS A 75 -9.80 18.37 -14.67
C HIS A 75 -8.50 18.29 -13.89
N LEU A 76 -8.48 17.54 -12.80
CA LEU A 76 -7.30 17.31 -11.99
C LEU A 76 -7.26 15.85 -11.53
N LYS A 77 -6.19 15.16 -11.90
CA LYS A 77 -5.79 13.89 -11.30
C LYS A 77 -4.52 14.13 -10.49
N LEU A 78 -4.53 13.73 -9.23
CA LEU A 78 -3.43 13.97 -8.30
C LEU A 78 -3.35 12.82 -7.29
N SER A 79 -2.14 12.30 -7.12
CA SER A 79 -1.84 11.26 -6.14
C SER A 79 -1.41 11.92 -4.82
N HIS A 80 -2.08 11.60 -3.72
CA HIS A 80 -1.75 12.12 -2.38
C HIS A 80 -2.05 11.09 -1.29
N GLN A 81 -1.18 10.98 -0.29
CA GLN A 81 -1.38 10.05 0.83
C GLN A 81 -2.59 10.44 1.70
N TRP A 82 -2.89 11.74 1.79
CA TRP A 82 -3.98 12.29 2.61
C TRP A 82 -4.61 13.48 1.89
N VAL A 83 -5.72 13.30 1.17
CA VAL A 83 -6.31 14.42 0.40
C VAL A 83 -6.93 15.51 1.29
N GLY A 84 -7.19 15.20 2.56
CA GLY A 84 -7.74 16.10 3.58
C GLY A 84 -6.83 17.26 4.02
N ASP A 85 -5.53 17.23 3.69
CA ASP A 85 -4.61 18.33 4.00
C ASP A 85 -4.43 19.32 2.84
N LEU A 86 -4.85 18.95 1.62
CA LEU A 86 -4.61 19.71 0.40
C LEU A 86 -5.40 21.03 0.29
N LYS A 87 -4.72 22.05 -0.26
CA LYS A 87 -5.32 23.27 -0.84
C LYS A 87 -5.04 23.28 -2.36
N VAL A 88 -6.07 23.47 -3.18
CA VAL A 88 -5.97 23.54 -4.65
C VAL A 88 -6.60 24.83 -5.16
N SER A 89 -5.83 25.66 -5.86
CA SER A 89 -6.30 26.89 -6.51
C SER A 89 -5.91 26.93 -7.99
N LEU A 90 -6.81 27.47 -8.84
CA LEU A 90 -6.47 27.89 -10.20
C LEU A 90 -6.09 29.38 -10.20
N VAL A 91 -5.04 29.74 -10.92
CA VAL A 91 -4.60 31.13 -11.15
C VAL A 91 -4.70 31.45 -12.63
N HIS A 92 -5.44 32.52 -12.93
CA HIS A 92 -5.64 33.06 -14.27
C HIS A 92 -4.42 33.89 -14.73
N PRO A 93 -4.14 34.02 -16.05
CA PRO A 93 -3.02 34.81 -16.59
C PRO A 93 -2.93 36.30 -16.17
N ASP A 94 -3.97 36.87 -15.55
CA ASP A 94 -3.98 38.24 -14.98
C ASP A 94 -3.69 38.28 -13.46
N GLY A 95 -3.44 37.14 -12.84
CA GLY A 95 -3.17 36.99 -11.41
C GLY A 95 -4.39 36.69 -10.52
N ALA A 96 -5.61 36.61 -11.08
CA ALA A 96 -6.79 36.24 -10.29
C ALA A 96 -6.74 34.77 -9.84
N GLU A 97 -6.87 34.50 -8.53
CA GLU A 97 -6.89 33.15 -7.94
C GLU A 97 -8.32 32.69 -7.59
N VAL A 98 -8.69 31.48 -8.03
CA VAL A 98 -9.95 30.80 -7.70
C VAL A 98 -9.63 29.54 -6.89
N LEU A 99 -10.06 29.50 -5.63
CA LEU A 99 -9.88 28.38 -4.73
C LEU A 99 -10.86 27.25 -5.08
N LEU A 100 -10.35 26.10 -5.56
CA LEU A 100 -11.16 24.97 -6.00
C LEU A 100 -11.51 24.04 -4.82
N MET A 101 -10.53 23.81 -3.95
CA MET A 101 -10.63 22.90 -2.81
C MET A 101 -9.71 23.35 -1.68
N MET A 102 -10.13 23.15 -0.43
CA MET A 102 -9.34 23.38 0.77
C MET A 102 -9.79 22.39 1.84
N ARG A 103 -8.85 21.58 2.35
CA ARG A 103 -9.03 20.62 3.44
C ARG A 103 -10.37 19.84 3.38
N PRO A 104 -10.61 19.06 2.30
CA PRO A 104 -11.88 18.37 2.07
C PRO A 104 -12.16 17.34 3.18
N GLY A 105 -13.43 17.17 3.54
CA GLY A 105 -13.86 16.21 4.57
C GLY A 105 -13.61 16.66 6.01
N LEU A 106 -13.34 17.94 6.26
CA LEU A 106 -13.11 18.49 7.60
C LEU A 106 -14.44 18.65 8.37
N ASP A 107 -14.61 17.87 9.45
CA ASP A 107 -15.77 17.97 10.35
C ASP A 107 -15.39 17.66 11.82
N ALA A 108 -16.39 17.59 12.71
CA ALA A 108 -16.17 17.37 14.15
C ALA A 108 -15.76 15.94 14.54
N GLY A 109 -15.94 14.95 13.67
CA GLY A 109 -15.38 13.60 13.79
C GLY A 109 -14.06 13.43 13.03
N HIS A 110 -13.82 14.26 12.01
CA HIS A 110 -12.63 14.24 11.16
C HIS A 110 -11.83 15.56 11.25
N PRO A 111 -11.19 15.87 12.40
CA PRO A 111 -10.52 17.15 12.65
C PRO A 111 -9.29 17.41 11.75
N HIS A 112 -8.83 16.40 11.01
CA HIS A 112 -7.73 16.50 10.04
C HIS A 112 -8.22 16.48 8.57
N GLY A 113 -9.53 16.40 8.32
CA GLY A 113 -10.07 16.21 6.98
C GLY A 113 -9.98 14.76 6.48
N CYS A 114 -10.21 14.56 5.18
CA CYS A 114 -10.31 13.25 4.53
C CYS A 114 -9.01 12.43 4.61
N ALA A 115 -9.03 11.40 5.46
CA ALA A 115 -7.95 10.43 5.68
C ALA A 115 -7.89 9.32 4.60
N SER A 116 -7.99 9.69 3.33
CA SER A 116 -7.92 8.74 2.22
C SER A 116 -7.19 9.32 1.01
N GLU A 117 -6.76 8.42 0.13
CA GLU A 117 -5.77 8.71 -0.91
C GLU A 117 -6.38 9.08 -2.26
N ASP A 118 -5.65 9.92 -2.98
CA ASP A 118 -5.82 10.26 -4.40
C ASP A 118 -7.12 10.98 -4.78
N LEU A 119 -7.05 11.77 -5.84
CA LEU A 119 -8.21 12.46 -6.42
C LEU A 119 -8.18 12.44 -7.96
N ASP A 120 -9.37 12.31 -8.55
CA ASP A 120 -9.59 12.24 -10.00
C ASP A 120 -10.92 12.97 -10.32
N VAL A 121 -10.82 14.29 -10.43
CA VAL A 121 -11.94 15.22 -10.32
C VAL A 121 -12.07 16.15 -11.52
N HIS A 122 -13.31 16.58 -11.77
CA HIS A 122 -13.62 17.70 -12.66
C HIS A 122 -14.33 18.79 -11.85
N PHE A 123 -13.65 19.90 -11.57
CA PHE A 123 -14.27 21.07 -10.95
C PHE A 123 -15.10 21.83 -11.98
N SER A 124 -16.39 22.06 -11.69
CA SER A 124 -17.31 22.76 -12.56
C SER A 124 -18.45 23.42 -11.77
N ASP A 125 -18.82 24.65 -12.15
CA ASP A 125 -19.96 25.38 -11.55
C ASP A 125 -21.32 24.72 -11.83
N GLY A 126 -21.39 23.80 -12.79
CA GLY A 126 -22.59 23.00 -13.07
C GLY A 126 -22.80 21.81 -12.13
N ALA A 127 -21.89 21.57 -11.18
CA ALA A 127 -21.95 20.45 -10.25
C ALA A 127 -22.84 20.72 -9.03
N THR A 128 -23.44 19.66 -8.48
CA THR A 128 -24.28 19.73 -7.27
C THR A 128 -23.54 19.37 -5.98
N THR A 129 -22.30 18.89 -6.08
CA THR A 129 -21.59 18.19 -4.99
C THR A 129 -20.39 19.02 -4.52
N PRO A 130 -20.39 19.64 -3.34
CA PRO A 130 -19.32 20.54 -2.90
C PRO A 130 -18.00 19.84 -2.61
N SER A 131 -16.89 20.33 -3.19
CA SER A 131 -15.54 19.74 -3.01
C SER A 131 -15.12 19.58 -1.55
N ALA A 132 -15.40 20.60 -0.71
CA ALA A 132 -15.07 20.61 0.72
C ALA A 132 -15.74 19.49 1.55
N SER A 133 -16.82 18.88 1.06
CA SER A 133 -17.56 17.82 1.76
C SER A 133 -17.17 16.40 1.36
N GLN A 134 -16.20 16.23 0.46
CA GLN A 134 -15.91 14.92 -0.13
C GLN A 134 -14.88 14.12 0.67
N CYS A 135 -15.25 12.89 1.01
CA CYS A 135 -14.32 11.82 1.36
C CYS A 135 -14.98 10.47 1.05
N ASN A 136 -14.48 9.73 0.07
CA ASN A 136 -14.94 8.38 -0.24
C ASN A 136 -13.96 7.34 0.30
N GLU A 137 -14.50 6.24 0.81
CA GLU A 137 -13.70 5.11 1.30
C GLU A 137 -12.91 4.37 0.21
N LYS A 138 -13.25 4.57 -1.06
CA LYS A 138 -12.62 3.91 -2.21
C LYS A 138 -11.73 4.90 -2.97
N TYR A 139 -10.54 4.46 -3.37
CA TYR A 139 -9.62 5.26 -4.16
C TYR A 139 -10.06 5.37 -5.64
N PRO A 140 -9.89 6.53 -6.29
CA PRO A 140 -9.47 7.82 -5.70
C PRO A 140 -10.56 8.41 -4.77
N ALA A 141 -10.15 8.80 -3.57
CA ALA A 141 -11.00 9.19 -2.46
C ALA A 141 -11.91 10.39 -2.77
N ILE A 142 -11.49 11.27 -3.68
CA ILE A 142 -12.32 12.35 -4.19
C ILE A 142 -12.38 12.22 -5.71
N SER A 143 -13.58 12.03 -6.26
CA SER A 143 -13.74 11.77 -7.69
C SER A 143 -15.07 12.21 -8.28
N GLY A 144 -15.11 12.34 -9.61
CA GLY A 144 -16.27 12.81 -10.36
C GLY A 144 -16.33 14.32 -10.51
N THR A 145 -17.51 14.85 -10.85
CA THR A 145 -17.69 16.29 -11.11
C THR A 145 -18.16 17.03 -9.86
N LEU A 146 -17.37 18.01 -9.40
CA LEU A 146 -17.52 18.67 -8.11
C LEU A 146 -17.64 20.19 -8.24
N LEU A 147 -18.40 20.79 -7.33
CA LEU A 147 -18.55 22.24 -7.24
C LEU A 147 -17.31 22.81 -6.52
N PRO A 148 -16.55 23.73 -7.13
CA PRO A 148 -15.39 24.35 -6.50
C PRO A 148 -15.81 25.25 -5.32
N LEU A 149 -14.90 25.48 -4.37
CA LEU A 149 -15.19 26.27 -3.17
C LEU A 149 -15.48 27.75 -3.52
N ASN A 150 -14.71 28.33 -4.45
CA ASN A 150 -15.02 29.59 -5.12
C ASN A 150 -15.46 29.30 -6.57
N PRO A 151 -16.55 29.92 -7.08
CA PRO A 151 -17.03 29.64 -8.43
C PRO A 151 -16.06 30.05 -9.55
N LEU A 152 -15.99 29.23 -10.59
CA LEU A 152 -15.12 29.43 -11.77
C LEU A 152 -15.64 30.56 -12.69
N PHE A 153 -16.95 30.84 -12.71
CA PHE A 153 -17.55 31.91 -13.50
C PHE A 153 -17.05 33.31 -13.10
N THR A 154 -16.36 33.45 -11.95
CA THR A 154 -15.63 34.68 -11.58
C THR A 154 -14.53 35.06 -12.57
N LEU A 155 -14.14 34.12 -13.44
CA LEU A 155 -13.20 34.34 -14.55
C LEU A 155 -13.88 34.73 -15.87
N ASN A 156 -15.21 34.63 -15.98
CA ASN A 156 -15.92 34.93 -17.22
C ASN A 156 -15.71 36.39 -17.65
N GLY A 157 -15.53 36.61 -18.95
CA GLY A 157 -15.21 37.92 -19.53
C GLY A 157 -13.73 38.32 -19.45
N LYS A 158 -12.86 37.56 -18.76
CA LYS A 158 -11.40 37.72 -18.86
C LYS A 158 -10.85 37.11 -20.14
N GLY A 159 -9.70 37.57 -20.64
CA GLY A 159 -9.05 37.02 -21.84
C GLY A 159 -8.46 35.63 -21.61
N ARG A 160 -8.75 34.67 -22.50
CA ARG A 160 -8.48 33.23 -22.26
C ARG A 160 -7.02 32.79 -22.42
N ASN A 161 -6.18 33.60 -23.07
CA ASN A 161 -4.85 33.23 -23.52
C ASN A 161 -3.76 33.54 -22.48
N GLY A 162 -2.63 32.84 -22.56
CA GLY A 162 -1.47 33.02 -21.70
C GLY A 162 -1.23 31.83 -20.77
N THR A 163 -0.36 32.02 -19.80
CA THR A 163 0.03 30.98 -18.84
C THR A 163 -0.95 30.94 -17.67
N TRP A 164 -1.78 29.91 -17.65
CA TRP A 164 -2.61 29.54 -16.50
C TRP A 164 -1.79 28.68 -15.54
N SER A 165 -2.03 28.81 -14.24
CA SER A 165 -1.26 28.05 -13.24
C SER A 165 -2.15 27.37 -12.22
N LEU A 166 -1.95 26.07 -12.02
CA LEU A 166 -2.54 25.33 -10.90
C LEU A 166 -1.58 25.40 -9.72
N ARG A 167 -2.06 25.91 -8.58
CA ARG A 167 -1.35 25.84 -7.30
C ARG A 167 -1.93 24.70 -6.48
N VAL A 168 -1.08 23.76 -6.08
CA VAL A 168 -1.40 22.76 -5.07
C VAL A 168 -0.47 22.99 -3.89
N SER A 169 -1.03 23.07 -2.69
CA SER A 169 -0.26 23.03 -1.45
C SER A 169 -0.70 21.83 -0.64
N ASP A 170 0.26 21.11 -0.07
CA ASP A 170 -0.01 20.47 1.22
C ASP A 170 -0.07 21.55 2.31
N GLY A 171 -0.76 21.26 3.41
CA GLY A 171 -1.16 22.20 4.45
C GLY A 171 -1.26 21.61 5.85
N ALA A 172 -0.71 20.41 6.08
CA ALA A 172 -0.25 19.96 7.39
C ALA A 172 0.84 18.89 7.23
N GLY A 173 1.59 18.67 8.31
CA GLY A 173 2.59 17.61 8.39
C GLY A 173 2.09 16.21 8.05
N TYR A 174 3.01 15.44 7.48
CA TYR A 174 2.90 14.05 7.07
C TYR A 174 1.95 13.82 5.89
N GLY A 175 2.45 14.20 4.72
CA GLY A 175 1.89 13.93 3.42
C GLY A 175 2.91 14.19 2.31
N SER A 176 2.88 13.39 1.25
CA SER A 176 3.51 13.74 -0.01
C SER A 176 2.69 13.21 -1.19
N GLY A 177 3.00 13.70 -2.39
CA GLY A 177 2.27 13.31 -3.59
C GLY A 177 2.85 13.84 -4.89
N ALA A 178 2.05 13.79 -5.94
CA ALA A 178 2.35 14.41 -7.23
C ALA A 178 1.06 14.72 -7.99
N ILE A 179 1.09 15.83 -8.73
CA ILE A 179 0.13 16.06 -9.82
C ILE A 179 0.35 14.95 -10.85
N ASP A 180 -0.70 14.23 -11.24
CA ASP A 180 -0.62 13.17 -12.25
C ASP A 180 -0.98 13.71 -13.63
N SER A 181 -2.02 14.54 -13.69
CA SER A 181 -2.37 15.34 -14.85
C SER A 181 -3.37 16.43 -14.46
N TRP A 182 -3.39 17.53 -15.22
CA TRP A 182 -4.50 18.47 -15.16
C TRP A 182 -4.77 19.08 -16.53
N ALA A 183 -6.01 19.53 -16.72
CA ALA A 183 -6.47 20.14 -17.95
C ALA A 183 -7.53 21.21 -17.70
N LEU A 184 -7.59 22.22 -18.58
CA LEU A 184 -8.60 23.27 -18.55
C LEU A 184 -9.60 23.08 -19.69
N ASP A 185 -10.87 22.92 -19.33
CA ASP A 185 -11.97 23.07 -20.28
C ASP A 185 -12.24 24.56 -20.47
N LEU A 186 -11.78 25.10 -21.61
CA LEU A 186 -12.06 26.45 -22.07
C LEU A 186 -12.94 26.36 -23.32
N PRO A 187 -14.26 26.15 -23.20
CA PRO A 187 -15.17 26.22 -24.34
C PRO A 187 -15.13 27.58 -25.05
N CYS A 188 -15.42 27.59 -26.34
CA CYS A 188 -15.55 28.81 -27.14
C CYS A 188 -16.72 28.73 -28.12
N THR A 189 -17.36 29.87 -28.41
CA THR A 189 -18.40 29.98 -29.44
C THR A 189 -17.80 30.48 -30.75
N LEU A 190 -17.50 29.57 -31.67
CA LEU A 190 -17.12 29.94 -33.04
C LEU A 190 -18.34 30.49 -33.80
N PRO A 191 -18.18 31.49 -34.68
CA PRO A 191 -19.23 31.90 -35.60
C PRO A 191 -19.56 30.74 -36.56
N LEU A 192 -20.84 30.55 -36.85
CA LEU A 192 -21.35 29.52 -37.76
C LEU A 192 -21.58 30.14 -39.15
N VAL A 193 -20.84 29.67 -40.16
CA VAL A 193 -20.85 30.22 -41.52
C VAL A 193 -21.66 29.35 -42.48
N THR A 194 -22.66 29.96 -43.09
CA THR A 194 -23.50 29.37 -44.16
C THR A 194 -23.16 29.97 -45.52
N ALA A 195 -23.45 29.23 -46.59
CA ALA A 195 -23.46 29.77 -47.96
C ALA A 195 -24.88 29.65 -48.55
N SER A 196 -25.36 30.75 -49.12
CA SER A 196 -26.59 30.82 -49.91
C SER A 196 -26.32 31.53 -51.24
N ALA A 197 -27.22 31.38 -52.21
CA ALA A 197 -27.14 32.16 -53.45
C ALA A 197 -28.18 33.29 -53.38
N SER A 198 -27.72 34.54 -53.21
CA SER A 198 -28.57 35.74 -53.20
C SER A 198 -29.05 36.09 -54.61
N GLN A 199 -28.25 35.77 -55.62
CA GLN A 199 -28.65 35.77 -57.03
C GLN A 199 -28.30 34.39 -57.61
N ALA A 200 -29.25 33.45 -57.56
CA ALA A 200 -29.05 32.04 -57.93
C ALA A 200 -28.96 31.78 -59.45
N THR A 201 -28.97 32.84 -60.27
CA THR A 201 -28.90 32.77 -61.73
C THR A 201 -27.92 33.82 -62.24
N ALA A 202 -27.10 33.45 -63.22
CA ALA A 202 -26.20 34.31 -63.94
C ALA A 202 -26.47 34.19 -65.44
N VAL A 203 -26.49 35.29 -66.19
CA VAL A 203 -26.78 35.32 -67.63
C VAL A 203 -25.49 35.63 -68.40
N VAL A 204 -25.25 34.92 -69.50
CA VAL A 204 -24.04 35.10 -70.32
C VAL A 204 -23.95 36.52 -70.90
N GLY A 205 -23.01 37.32 -70.42
CA GLY A 205 -22.87 38.74 -70.76
C GLY A 205 -23.90 39.68 -70.12
N GLY A 206 -24.77 39.17 -69.24
CA GLY A 206 -25.86 39.91 -68.60
C GLY A 206 -25.75 40.00 -67.08
N GLN A 207 -26.81 39.61 -66.36
CA GLN A 207 -26.81 39.66 -64.89
C GLN A 207 -25.78 38.69 -64.28
N ARG A 208 -25.03 39.15 -63.29
CA ARG A 208 -24.18 38.29 -62.45
C ARG A 208 -25.05 37.43 -61.53
N GLY A 209 -24.60 36.21 -61.28
CA GLY A 209 -25.02 35.45 -60.10
C GLY A 209 -24.23 35.90 -58.87
N GLN A 210 -24.67 35.52 -57.69
CA GLN A 210 -24.02 35.92 -56.45
C GLN A 210 -24.22 34.88 -55.34
N PHE A 211 -23.10 34.48 -54.73
CA PHE A 211 -23.06 33.76 -53.47
C PHE A 211 -23.01 34.75 -52.31
N THR A 212 -23.80 34.53 -51.26
CA THR A 212 -23.70 35.20 -49.98
C THR A 212 -23.19 34.23 -48.93
N PHE A 213 -22.07 34.56 -48.32
CA PHE A 213 -21.52 33.88 -47.16
C PHE A 213 -21.91 34.67 -45.92
N ALA A 214 -22.71 34.05 -45.04
CA ALA A 214 -23.24 34.70 -43.85
C ALA A 214 -22.76 33.99 -42.58
N ARG A 215 -22.27 34.77 -41.61
CA ARG A 215 -21.93 34.31 -40.26
C ARG A 215 -23.10 34.54 -39.30
N SER A 216 -23.22 33.65 -38.32
CA SER A 216 -24.12 33.80 -37.18
C SER A 216 -23.35 33.52 -35.88
N GLY A 217 -23.60 34.32 -34.84
CA GLY A 217 -22.69 34.46 -33.69
C GLY A 217 -21.93 35.78 -33.75
N GLU A 218 -20.67 35.78 -33.30
CA GLU A 218 -19.87 37.00 -33.13
C GLU A 218 -19.58 37.74 -34.46
N THR A 219 -19.83 39.05 -34.46
CA THR A 219 -19.60 39.96 -35.60
C THR A 219 -18.31 40.78 -35.49
N THR A 220 -17.66 40.78 -34.33
CA THR A 220 -16.41 41.50 -34.10
C THR A 220 -15.23 40.78 -34.76
N GLY A 221 -14.32 41.55 -35.35
CA GLY A 221 -13.24 41.05 -36.21
C GLY A 221 -13.71 40.67 -37.61
N ALA A 222 -12.82 40.85 -38.59
CA ALA A 222 -13.05 40.40 -39.96
C ALA A 222 -12.81 38.88 -40.07
N LEU A 223 -13.77 38.15 -40.67
CA LEU A 223 -13.77 36.69 -40.73
C LEU A 223 -13.46 36.20 -42.15
N THR A 224 -12.27 35.63 -42.33
CA THR A 224 -11.83 35.02 -43.60
C THR A 224 -12.41 33.61 -43.76
N VAL A 225 -13.41 33.47 -44.62
CA VAL A 225 -14.08 32.22 -44.98
C VAL A 225 -13.38 31.58 -46.19
N LYS A 226 -13.14 30.27 -46.14
CA LYS A 226 -12.69 29.47 -47.28
C LYS A 226 -13.87 28.71 -47.89
N TYR A 227 -13.89 28.57 -49.21
CA TYR A 227 -14.86 27.77 -49.94
C TYR A 227 -14.23 27.04 -51.13
N THR A 228 -14.75 25.86 -51.45
CA THR A 228 -14.41 25.15 -52.69
C THR A 228 -15.44 25.50 -53.76
N VAL A 229 -14.98 25.55 -55.02
CA VAL A 229 -15.85 25.75 -56.19
C VAL A 229 -15.96 24.43 -56.95
N SER A 230 -17.17 24.11 -57.38
CA SER A 230 -17.54 22.87 -58.08
C SER A 230 -18.78 23.13 -58.96
N GLY A 231 -19.41 22.09 -59.52
CA GLY A 231 -20.56 22.20 -60.40
C GLY A 231 -20.28 21.67 -61.81
N THR A 232 -21.13 22.01 -62.78
CA THR A 232 -20.97 21.58 -64.18
C THR A 232 -20.34 22.64 -65.10
N ALA A 233 -20.19 23.88 -64.64
CA ALA A 233 -19.51 24.93 -65.40
C ALA A 233 -17.97 24.73 -65.34
N PRO A 234 -17.25 24.73 -66.47
CA PRO A 234 -15.79 24.70 -66.44
C PRO A 234 -15.25 26.04 -65.90
N ALA A 235 -14.07 26.03 -65.27
CA ALA A 235 -13.50 27.22 -64.62
C ALA A 235 -13.19 28.41 -65.57
N SER A 236 -13.24 28.21 -66.90
CA SER A 236 -13.15 29.27 -67.91
C SER A 236 -14.50 29.92 -68.27
N ALA A 237 -15.61 29.40 -67.74
CA ALA A 237 -16.98 29.88 -68.01
C ALA A 237 -17.39 31.06 -67.11
N TYR A 238 -16.56 31.47 -66.16
CA TYR A 238 -16.83 32.58 -65.25
C TYR A 238 -15.52 33.26 -64.81
N ALA A 239 -15.61 34.48 -64.29
CA ALA A 239 -14.47 35.18 -63.72
C ALA A 239 -13.85 34.36 -62.56
N PRO A 240 -12.51 34.32 -62.42
CA PRO A 240 -11.85 33.51 -61.39
C PRO A 240 -12.38 33.78 -59.98
N LEU A 241 -12.61 32.70 -59.23
CA LEU A 241 -13.08 32.75 -57.84
C LEU A 241 -11.96 32.25 -56.93
N ASP A 242 -11.46 33.11 -56.04
CA ASP A 242 -10.24 32.87 -55.24
C ASP A 242 -10.37 31.75 -54.18
N GLY A 243 -11.56 31.17 -54.00
CA GLY A 243 -11.84 30.17 -52.95
C GLY A 243 -11.77 30.72 -51.53
N ILE A 244 -11.65 32.05 -51.38
CA ILE A 244 -11.58 32.78 -50.11
C ILE A 244 -12.47 34.02 -50.21
N ILE A 245 -13.15 34.38 -49.12
CA ILE A 245 -13.93 35.61 -48.99
C ILE A 245 -13.85 36.11 -47.55
N THR A 246 -13.61 37.41 -47.36
CA THR A 246 -13.56 38.03 -46.04
C THR A 246 -14.88 38.71 -45.72
N ILE A 247 -15.55 38.29 -44.66
CA ILE A 247 -16.65 39.04 -44.05
C ILE A 247 -16.04 40.17 -43.21
N PRO A 248 -16.30 41.46 -43.51
CA PRO A 248 -15.69 42.57 -42.76
C PRO A 248 -16.08 42.58 -41.28
N ASP A 249 -15.29 43.29 -40.47
CA ASP A 249 -15.60 43.59 -39.07
C ASP A 249 -16.98 44.29 -38.96
N GLY A 250 -17.77 43.92 -37.94
CA GLY A 250 -19.16 44.32 -37.76
C GLY A 250 -20.16 43.77 -38.78
N ALA A 251 -19.73 43.22 -39.91
CA ALA A 251 -20.63 42.72 -40.96
C ALA A 251 -21.09 41.28 -40.70
N ALA A 252 -22.37 41.01 -40.93
CA ALA A 252 -22.94 39.66 -40.82
C ALA A 252 -22.67 38.76 -42.04
N SER A 253 -22.33 39.34 -43.20
CA SER A 253 -22.14 38.60 -44.46
C SER A 253 -21.25 39.32 -45.46
N ALA A 254 -20.68 38.56 -46.40
CA ALA A 254 -20.03 39.07 -47.60
C ALA A 254 -20.46 38.29 -48.85
N THR A 255 -20.20 38.86 -50.01
CA THR A 255 -20.71 38.36 -51.31
C THR A 255 -19.57 38.06 -52.27
N VAL A 256 -19.73 36.97 -53.04
CA VAL A 256 -18.86 36.60 -54.16
C VAL A 256 -19.71 36.58 -55.42
N ASP A 257 -19.32 37.36 -56.43
CA ASP A 257 -20.06 37.49 -57.68
C ASP A 257 -19.61 36.41 -58.70
N VAL A 258 -20.58 35.72 -59.30
CA VAL A 258 -20.36 34.78 -60.41
C VAL A 258 -20.70 35.52 -61.71
N ILE A 259 -19.66 36.00 -62.39
CA ILE A 259 -19.77 36.74 -63.66
C ILE A 259 -19.41 35.78 -64.80
N PRO A 260 -20.36 35.34 -65.65
CA PRO A 260 -20.06 34.42 -66.74
C PRO A 260 -19.16 35.05 -67.81
N THR A 261 -18.28 34.27 -68.43
CA THR A 261 -17.57 34.69 -69.63
C THR A 261 -18.49 34.58 -70.86
N LYS A 262 -18.15 35.27 -71.96
CA LYS A 262 -18.96 35.27 -73.19
C LYS A 262 -19.20 33.85 -73.76
N ASP A 263 -18.22 32.98 -73.61
CA ASP A 263 -18.21 31.64 -74.20
C ASP A 263 -18.63 30.55 -73.18
N ALA A 264 -19.33 30.95 -72.11
CA ALA A 264 -19.79 30.06 -71.06
C ALA A 264 -20.93 29.13 -71.54
N PRO A 265 -20.86 27.81 -71.31
CA PRO A 265 -21.93 26.89 -71.66
C PRO A 265 -23.18 27.13 -70.80
N PRO A 266 -24.38 27.24 -71.41
CA PRO A 266 -25.62 27.49 -70.68
C PRO A 266 -26.11 26.24 -69.93
N ASP A 267 -27.03 26.47 -69.00
CA ASP A 267 -27.60 25.50 -68.05
C ASP A 267 -26.55 24.76 -67.21
N THR A 268 -25.39 25.39 -67.02
CA THR A 268 -24.31 24.86 -66.17
C THR A 268 -24.28 25.52 -64.80
N THR A 269 -23.85 24.79 -63.78
CA THR A 269 -23.85 25.27 -62.39
C THR A 269 -22.45 25.62 -61.90
N VAL A 270 -22.36 26.69 -61.11
CA VAL A 270 -21.26 26.99 -60.21
C VAL A 270 -21.77 26.77 -58.79
N ILE A 271 -21.08 25.93 -58.02
CA ILE A 271 -21.46 25.53 -56.66
C ILE A 271 -20.32 25.89 -55.72
N ALA A 272 -20.54 26.89 -54.87
CA ALA A 272 -19.61 27.26 -53.80
C ALA A 272 -19.99 26.55 -52.50
N THR A 273 -19.08 25.74 -51.96
CA THR A 273 -19.26 25.01 -50.70
C THR A 273 -18.30 25.54 -49.64
N VAL A 274 -18.83 25.93 -48.47
CA VAL A 274 -18.01 26.40 -47.34
C VAL A 274 -17.06 25.26 -46.91
N ALA A 275 -15.77 25.51 -47.01
CA ALA A 275 -14.75 24.58 -46.55
C ALA A 275 -14.60 24.71 -45.02
N PRO A 276 -14.30 23.62 -44.28
CA PRO A 276 -14.01 23.71 -42.85
C PRO A 276 -12.89 24.71 -42.54
N GLY A 277 -13.17 25.65 -41.65
CA GLY A 277 -12.21 26.63 -41.14
C GLY A 277 -11.78 26.31 -39.72
N VAL A 278 -10.70 26.97 -39.27
CA VAL A 278 -10.32 26.97 -37.84
C VAL A 278 -11.05 28.06 -37.06
N VAL A 279 -11.35 29.21 -37.68
CA VAL A 279 -12.01 30.37 -37.05
C VAL A 279 -13.53 30.44 -37.23
N TYR A 280 -14.15 29.40 -37.78
CA TYR A 280 -15.61 29.29 -37.93
C TYR A 280 -16.04 27.83 -38.04
N ALA A 281 -17.28 27.54 -37.61
CA ALA A 281 -17.94 26.27 -37.87
C ALA A 281 -18.74 26.33 -39.18
N VAL A 282 -18.87 25.21 -39.89
CA VAL A 282 -19.68 25.12 -41.12
C VAL A 282 -21.17 24.94 -40.76
N GLY A 283 -22.01 25.86 -41.22
CA GLY A 283 -23.45 25.86 -41.02
C GLY A 283 -24.23 25.10 -42.07
N SER A 284 -25.56 25.12 -41.95
CA SER A 284 -26.48 24.61 -42.96
C SER A 284 -27.43 25.74 -43.40
N PRO A 285 -27.55 26.05 -44.70
CA PRO A 285 -26.86 25.42 -45.84
C PRO A 285 -25.35 25.69 -45.85
N SER A 286 -24.58 24.64 -46.16
CA SER A 286 -23.12 24.68 -46.33
C SER A 286 -22.68 24.97 -47.76
N ALA A 287 -23.59 24.94 -48.72
CA ALA A 287 -23.31 25.11 -50.14
C ALA A 287 -24.39 25.95 -50.83
N ALA A 288 -23.95 26.79 -51.76
CA ALA A 288 -24.78 27.64 -52.60
C ALA A 288 -24.58 27.28 -54.08
N THR A 289 -25.65 27.34 -54.87
CA THR A 289 -25.63 27.05 -56.31
C THR A 289 -26.09 28.27 -57.09
N VAL A 290 -25.30 28.65 -58.10
CA VAL A 290 -25.67 29.61 -59.16
C VAL A 290 -25.73 28.83 -60.47
N THR A 291 -26.81 28.99 -61.24
CA THR A 291 -26.91 28.46 -62.60
C THR A 291 -26.55 29.55 -63.61
N ILE A 292 -25.56 29.28 -64.47
CA ILE A 292 -25.28 30.06 -65.67
C ILE A 292 -26.29 29.65 -66.75
N VAL A 293 -27.14 30.57 -67.19
CA VAL A 293 -28.14 30.35 -68.24
C VAL A 293 -27.75 31.09 -69.52
N ALA A 294 -28.28 30.63 -70.66
CA ALA A 294 -28.10 31.31 -71.94
C ALA A 294 -28.64 32.76 -71.87
N ASN A 295 -27.97 33.65 -72.60
CA ASN A 295 -28.59 34.88 -73.11
C ASN A 295 -29.31 34.49 -74.42
N ALA A 296 -30.60 34.82 -74.54
CA ALA A 296 -31.55 33.92 -75.21
C ALA A 296 -32.48 34.58 -76.26
N CYS A 297 -31.98 35.54 -77.05
CA CYS A 297 -32.61 36.09 -78.27
C CYS A 297 -33.60 35.13 -78.95
N GLY A 298 -34.90 35.46 -78.88
CA GLY A 298 -35.99 34.66 -79.45
C GLY A 298 -36.93 34.04 -78.40
N ASP A 299 -36.72 34.34 -77.12
CA ASP A 299 -37.59 33.93 -75.99
C ASP A 299 -38.79 34.89 -75.81
N GLY A 300 -38.68 36.14 -76.28
CA GLY A 300 -39.68 37.20 -76.16
C GLY A 300 -39.46 38.17 -75.01
N LYS A 301 -38.28 38.17 -74.37
CA LYS A 301 -37.85 39.12 -73.34
C LYS A 301 -36.50 39.73 -73.72
N VAL A 302 -36.39 41.05 -73.64
CA VAL A 302 -35.14 41.76 -73.94
C VAL A 302 -34.15 41.57 -72.79
N ASP A 303 -33.18 40.67 -72.96
CA ASP A 303 -32.16 40.42 -71.94
C ASP A 303 -30.99 41.44 -72.01
N PRO A 304 -30.18 41.59 -70.94
CA PRO A 304 -29.13 42.60 -70.91
C PRO A 304 -28.05 42.35 -71.98
N GLY A 305 -27.93 43.30 -72.91
CA GLY A 305 -27.07 43.21 -74.09
C GLY A 305 -27.86 43.17 -75.41
N GLU A 306 -29.16 42.86 -75.35
CA GLU A 306 -30.06 42.85 -76.50
C GLU A 306 -30.77 44.20 -76.65
N GLN A 307 -31.03 44.61 -77.90
CA GLN A 307 -31.71 45.89 -78.17
C GLN A 307 -33.23 45.72 -78.30
N CYS A 308 -33.68 44.53 -78.70
CA CYS A 308 -35.06 44.06 -78.61
C CYS A 308 -35.12 42.54 -78.83
N ASP A 309 -36.20 41.92 -78.36
CA ASP A 309 -36.59 40.54 -78.65
C ASP A 309 -38.11 40.50 -78.89
N GLU A 310 -38.55 39.97 -80.03
CA GLU A 310 -39.96 39.74 -80.39
C GLU A 310 -40.33 38.23 -80.40
N GLY A 311 -39.47 37.37 -79.86
CA GLY A 311 -39.64 35.92 -79.78
C GLY A 311 -39.41 35.22 -81.13
N ASP A 312 -40.29 34.26 -81.46
CA ASP A 312 -40.39 33.59 -82.78
C ASP A 312 -40.39 34.56 -84.00
N LYS A 313 -40.65 35.85 -83.77
CA LYS A 313 -40.71 36.88 -84.80
C LYS A 313 -39.35 37.52 -85.16
N ASN A 314 -38.27 37.22 -84.45
CA ASN A 314 -36.96 37.81 -84.77
C ASN A 314 -36.54 37.47 -86.21
N GLY A 315 -36.22 38.50 -86.99
CA GLY A 315 -35.98 38.39 -88.44
C GLY A 315 -37.22 38.24 -89.33
N SER A 316 -38.44 38.39 -88.79
CA SER A 316 -39.68 38.43 -89.59
C SER A 316 -39.87 39.79 -90.29
N ALA A 317 -40.55 39.77 -91.45
CA ALA A 317 -40.82 40.98 -92.22
C ALA A 317 -41.71 41.98 -91.45
N GLY A 318 -41.08 43.02 -90.89
CA GLY A 318 -41.74 44.06 -90.08
C GLY A 318 -41.44 44.01 -88.57
N GLY A 319 -40.75 42.97 -88.08
CA GLY A 319 -40.19 42.95 -86.73
C GLY A 319 -38.97 43.85 -86.62
N LYS A 320 -38.68 44.36 -85.41
CA LYS A 320 -37.59 45.32 -85.16
C LYS A 320 -36.23 44.67 -84.90
N CYS A 321 -36.21 43.36 -84.67
CA CYS A 321 -35.03 42.63 -84.20
C CYS A 321 -34.45 41.73 -85.30
N ALA A 322 -33.12 41.72 -85.42
CA ALA A 322 -32.41 40.79 -86.30
C ALA A 322 -32.64 39.34 -85.85
N LYS A 323 -32.56 38.38 -86.78
CA LYS A 323 -32.80 36.96 -86.52
C LYS A 323 -31.82 36.34 -85.52
N ASP A 324 -30.68 36.99 -85.38
CA ASP A 324 -29.45 36.60 -84.69
C ASP A 324 -28.99 37.69 -83.69
N CYS A 325 -29.90 38.60 -83.30
CA CYS A 325 -29.72 39.71 -82.35
C CYS A 325 -28.31 40.35 -82.31
N THR A 326 -27.99 41.19 -83.29
CA THR A 326 -26.79 42.06 -83.25
C THR A 326 -27.14 43.56 -83.32
N LEU A 327 -26.22 44.36 -82.79
CA LEU A 327 -26.49 45.69 -82.21
C LEU A 327 -26.41 46.87 -83.19
N VAL A 328 -26.82 48.06 -82.72
CA VAL A 328 -26.14 49.32 -83.09
C VAL A 328 -25.74 50.11 -81.83
N ASN A 329 -24.54 50.69 -81.85
CA ASN A 329 -23.93 51.42 -80.72
C ASN A 329 -24.38 52.89 -80.61
N GLU A 330 -24.29 53.42 -79.38
CA GLU A 330 -23.89 54.78 -78.97
C GLU A 330 -24.32 56.00 -79.83
N SER A 331 -25.19 56.86 -79.28
CA SER A 331 -24.76 58.10 -78.59
C SER A 331 -25.96 59.02 -78.21
N ASP A 332 -25.78 59.78 -77.12
CA ASP A 332 -26.48 61.01 -76.65
C ASP A 332 -28.03 61.13 -76.69
N GLY A 333 -28.67 61.46 -75.55
CA GLY A 333 -30.00 62.12 -75.61
C GLY A 333 -31.01 62.08 -74.45
N GLY A 334 -30.67 62.50 -73.22
CA GLY A 334 -31.58 63.33 -72.38
C GLY A 334 -32.88 62.78 -71.73
N THR A 335 -32.83 62.65 -70.40
CA THR A 335 -33.87 63.07 -69.40
C THR A 335 -35.29 62.45 -69.33
N ALA A 336 -35.53 61.76 -68.20
CA ALA A 336 -36.70 61.83 -67.29
C ALA A 336 -38.11 61.38 -67.75
N GLY A 337 -38.94 60.84 -66.83
CA GLY A 337 -40.37 60.66 -67.19
C GLY A 337 -41.42 60.03 -66.25
N SER A 338 -41.10 59.16 -65.29
CA SER A 338 -42.02 58.67 -64.22
C SER A 338 -43.35 57.93 -64.55
N SER A 339 -43.80 57.12 -63.58
CA SER A 339 -45.19 56.70 -63.28
C SER A 339 -45.92 55.62 -64.11
N GLY A 340 -46.55 54.68 -63.39
CA GLY A 340 -47.93 54.23 -63.70
C GLY A 340 -48.16 52.76 -64.09
N PRO A 341 -48.71 51.91 -63.20
CA PRO A 341 -49.37 50.63 -63.54
C PRO A 341 -50.89 50.86 -63.80
N PRO A 342 -51.82 49.86 -63.91
CA PRO A 342 -51.69 48.40 -63.70
C PRO A 342 -52.50 47.49 -64.68
N ALA A 343 -52.61 46.21 -64.28
CA ALA A 343 -53.80 45.34 -64.36
C ALA A 343 -54.04 44.38 -65.55
N ASP A 344 -53.77 43.10 -65.25
CA ASP A 344 -54.74 42.00 -65.14
C ASP A 344 -55.22 41.14 -66.34
N SER A 345 -55.25 39.83 -66.04
CA SER A 345 -56.02 38.73 -66.67
C SER A 345 -55.59 38.27 -68.08
N GLY A 346 -55.74 36.99 -68.43
CA GLY A 346 -56.20 35.83 -67.64
C GLY A 346 -56.53 34.61 -68.52
N CYS A 347 -56.60 33.41 -67.91
CA CYS A 347 -56.84 32.09 -68.54
C CYS A 347 -55.72 31.58 -69.47
N GLY A 348 -55.38 30.30 -69.58
CA GLY A 348 -55.72 29.14 -68.73
C GLY A 348 -56.56 28.04 -69.42
N CYS A 349 -55.93 26.89 -69.72
CA CYS A 349 -56.62 25.63 -70.03
C CYS A 349 -55.71 24.40 -69.78
N LYS A 350 -56.29 23.20 -69.58
CA LYS A 350 -55.59 21.92 -69.31
C LYS A 350 -56.03 20.81 -70.27
N VAL A 351 -55.16 19.87 -70.61
CA VAL A 351 -55.52 18.47 -70.97
C VAL A 351 -54.55 17.46 -70.33
N ARG A 352 -54.99 16.20 -70.20
CA ARG A 352 -54.34 15.01 -69.58
C ARG A 352 -53.32 14.35 -70.54
N GLY A 353 -52.46 13.40 -70.14
CA GLY A 353 -52.15 12.80 -68.82
C GLY A 353 -51.97 11.25 -68.83
N GLY A 354 -51.45 10.68 -67.73
CA GLY A 354 -51.27 9.21 -67.51
C GLY A 354 -49.83 8.69 -67.74
N SER A 355 -49.40 7.51 -67.23
CA SER A 355 -49.98 6.59 -66.22
C SER A 355 -48.96 5.52 -65.76
N GLN A 356 -49.20 4.86 -64.61
CA GLN A 356 -48.48 3.69 -64.02
C GLN A 356 -47.04 3.98 -63.47
N SER A 357 -46.50 3.34 -62.41
CA SER A 357 -46.93 2.20 -61.55
C SER A 357 -46.55 2.41 -60.06
N ALA A 358 -47.17 1.68 -59.13
CA ALA A 358 -46.71 1.52 -57.72
C ALA A 358 -45.74 0.30 -57.59
N GLY A 359 -44.99 0.04 -56.50
CA GLY A 359 -44.81 0.66 -55.17
C GLY A 359 -43.52 0.09 -54.51
N VAL A 360 -43.36 -0.22 -53.20
CA VAL A 360 -44.17 -0.19 -51.96
C VAL A 360 -43.20 -0.10 -50.74
N PHE A 361 -43.70 0.17 -49.52
CA PHE A 361 -43.03 0.04 -48.20
C PHE A 361 -42.56 -1.40 -47.87
N GLY A 362 -41.74 -1.71 -46.84
CA GLY A 362 -40.99 -0.88 -45.89
C GLY A 362 -41.04 -1.32 -44.39
N ILE A 363 -39.86 -1.35 -43.72
CA ILE A 363 -39.58 -0.87 -42.33
C ILE A 363 -39.75 -1.81 -41.06
N VAL A 364 -38.77 -1.71 -40.14
CA VAL A 364 -38.59 -2.02 -38.66
C VAL A 364 -38.45 -3.41 -37.98
N LEU A 365 -37.50 -3.43 -36.99
CA LEU A 365 -37.44 -4.08 -35.64
C LEU A 365 -37.42 -5.63 -35.50
N GLY A 366 -36.67 -6.29 -34.61
CA GLY A 366 -35.81 -5.90 -33.47
C GLY A 366 -35.80 -6.99 -32.36
N VAL A 367 -34.71 -7.04 -31.55
CA VAL A 367 -34.63 -7.57 -30.14
C VAL A 367 -34.57 -9.11 -29.84
N VAL A 368 -33.42 -9.52 -29.30
CA VAL A 368 -33.10 -10.48 -28.18
C VAL A 368 -33.89 -11.80 -27.97
N ALA A 369 -33.15 -12.91 -27.80
CA ALA A 369 -33.53 -14.11 -27.03
C ALA A 369 -32.29 -14.83 -26.41
N PHE A 370 -32.51 -15.82 -25.53
CA PHE A 370 -31.50 -16.46 -24.64
C PHE A 370 -31.64 -18.02 -24.64
N VAL A 371 -30.81 -18.76 -23.86
CA VAL A 371 -30.88 -20.24 -23.59
C VAL A 371 -30.35 -21.14 -24.75
N GLY A 372 -29.67 -22.28 -24.54
CA GLY A 372 -29.22 -22.95 -23.30
C GLY A 372 -28.43 -24.27 -23.53
N LEU A 373 -28.15 -24.98 -22.42
CA LEU A 373 -27.15 -26.05 -22.28
C LEU A 373 -27.50 -27.44 -22.88
N THR A 374 -26.51 -28.26 -23.26
CA THR A 374 -26.46 -29.71 -22.95
C THR A 374 -25.09 -30.38 -23.21
N LEU A 375 -24.80 -31.49 -22.49
CA LEU A 375 -23.53 -32.22 -22.53
C LEU A 375 -23.50 -33.39 -23.55
N ARG A 376 -22.29 -33.80 -24.00
CA ARG A 376 -22.01 -35.22 -24.27
C ARG A 376 -20.54 -35.64 -24.18
N ARG A 377 -20.27 -36.73 -23.44
CA ARG A 377 -18.99 -37.45 -23.37
C ARG A 377 -18.73 -38.27 -24.65
N ARG A 378 -17.45 -38.50 -25.00
CA ARG A 378 -16.98 -39.77 -25.61
C ARG A 378 -15.63 -40.21 -25.04
N ARG A 379 -15.41 -41.53 -24.97
CA ARG A 379 -14.16 -42.19 -24.57
C ARG A 379 -13.53 -42.91 -25.77
N ALA A 380 -12.22 -42.78 -25.95
CA ALA A 380 -11.32 -43.80 -26.50
C ALA A 380 -9.87 -43.40 -26.17
N GLY A 381 -8.90 -44.30 -25.92
CA GLY A 381 -9.02 -45.76 -25.80
C GLY A 381 -7.88 -46.53 -26.47
N LYS A 382 -6.67 -46.54 -25.88
CA LYS A 382 -5.58 -47.45 -26.27
C LYS A 382 -4.87 -48.00 -25.04
N LYS A 383 -4.60 -49.31 -25.05
CA LYS A 383 -3.80 -50.03 -24.06
C LYS A 383 -2.35 -50.14 -24.55
N MET A 384 -1.38 -50.07 -23.64
CA MET A 384 -0.09 -50.77 -23.78
C MET A 384 0.24 -51.49 -22.45
N THR A 385 1.19 -52.41 -22.49
CA THR A 385 1.26 -53.58 -21.60
C THR A 385 2.31 -53.47 -20.49
N LYS A 386 2.08 -54.21 -19.39
CA LYS A 386 3.11 -54.47 -18.37
C LYS A 386 4.34 -55.14 -18.99
N GLY A 387 5.54 -54.72 -18.61
CA GLY A 387 6.80 -55.29 -19.11
C GLY A 387 8.03 -54.94 -18.27
N SER A 388 8.29 -55.77 -17.24
CA SER A 388 9.59 -56.03 -16.60
C SER A 388 10.68 -54.93 -16.61
N TRP A 389 10.79 -54.17 -15.52
CA TRP A 389 12.07 -53.57 -15.07
C TRP A 389 12.27 -53.72 -13.56
N THR A 390 12.45 -54.95 -13.09
CA THR A 390 12.95 -55.26 -11.75
C THR A 390 14.36 -55.82 -11.84
N LYS A 391 15.37 -54.99 -11.54
CA LYS A 391 16.68 -55.33 -10.94
C LYS A 391 17.66 -54.16 -11.07
N LEU A 392 17.71 -53.31 -10.05
CA LEU A 392 18.93 -52.60 -9.66
C LEU A 392 18.93 -52.55 -8.12
N LEU A 393 20.12 -52.78 -7.57
CA LEU A 393 20.41 -53.22 -6.21
C LEU A 393 19.58 -52.54 -5.11
N ALA A 394 18.97 -53.36 -4.25
CA ALA A 394 18.51 -52.91 -2.94
C ALA A 394 19.73 -52.65 -2.04
N LEU A 395 20.16 -51.38 -1.97
CA LEU A 395 20.78 -50.86 -0.76
C LEU A 395 19.68 -50.77 0.32
N PRO A 396 19.98 -51.08 1.59
CA PRO A 396 19.03 -50.82 2.65
C PRO A 396 18.88 -49.30 2.82
N PHE A 397 17.69 -48.77 2.55
CA PHE A 397 17.23 -47.58 3.26
C PHE A 397 17.04 -47.99 4.73
N GLY A 398 18.15 -47.95 5.47
CA GLY A 398 18.14 -48.01 6.92
C GLY A 398 17.35 -46.83 7.49
N ALA A 399 16.95 -46.96 8.76
CA ALA A 399 16.09 -46.03 9.46
C ALA A 399 16.34 -44.54 9.12
N SER A 400 15.25 -43.78 8.97
CA SER A 400 15.28 -42.33 8.89
C SER A 400 16.05 -41.78 10.10
N ALA A 401 17.32 -41.47 9.91
CA ALA A 401 18.16 -40.88 10.92
C ALA A 401 17.76 -39.40 11.01
N LEU A 402 16.80 -39.09 11.89
CA LEU A 402 16.42 -37.72 12.16
C LEU A 402 17.68 -36.93 12.50
N PHE A 403 17.83 -35.78 11.85
CA PHE A 403 18.91 -34.89 12.17
C PHE A 403 18.74 -34.44 13.62
N ALA A 404 19.65 -34.88 14.49
CA ALA A 404 20.00 -34.13 15.69
C ALA A 404 20.64 -32.81 15.23
N ALA A 405 19.79 -31.88 14.76
CA ALA A 405 20.11 -30.47 14.78
C ALA A 405 20.55 -30.16 16.22
N ARG A 406 21.71 -29.52 16.35
CA ARG A 406 22.01 -28.86 17.62
C ARG A 406 20.99 -27.72 17.73
N PRO A 407 20.32 -27.54 18.88
CA PRO A 407 19.50 -26.35 19.05
C PRO A 407 20.34 -25.10 18.84
N ALA A 408 19.67 -24.03 18.39
CA ALA A 408 20.23 -22.69 18.24
C ALA A 408 21.19 -22.31 19.38
N GLU A 409 22.30 -21.64 19.02
CA GLU A 409 23.26 -21.11 19.98
C GLU A 409 22.70 -19.80 20.56
N ALA A 410 21.81 -19.95 21.54
CA ALA A 410 21.12 -18.91 22.31
C ALA A 410 22.03 -17.70 22.64
N ALA A 411 21.64 -16.51 22.17
CA ALA A 411 22.53 -15.35 22.07
C ALA A 411 22.43 -14.34 23.23
N ILE A 412 21.97 -14.79 24.41
CA ILE A 412 21.96 -14.15 25.73
C ILE A 412 22.12 -12.62 25.73
N GLY A 413 21.07 -11.88 26.06
CA GLY A 413 21.05 -10.44 26.17
C GLY A 413 20.55 -9.72 24.91
N THR A 414 19.79 -10.42 24.06
CA THR A 414 18.93 -9.79 23.05
C THR A 414 17.48 -10.25 23.20
N LEU A 415 16.66 -10.08 22.17
CA LEU A 415 15.30 -10.61 22.07
C LEU A 415 15.09 -11.22 20.68
N ASP A 416 15.27 -12.54 20.59
CA ASP A 416 14.98 -13.37 19.42
C ASP A 416 14.01 -14.52 19.76
N ASN A 417 13.52 -15.22 18.73
CA ASN A 417 12.45 -16.22 18.88
C ASN A 417 12.99 -17.67 19.00
N VAL A 418 14.08 -17.90 19.76
CA VAL A 418 14.74 -19.21 19.92
C VAL A 418 14.21 -20.03 21.11
N PRO A 419 14.50 -21.34 21.20
CA PRO A 419 14.11 -22.16 22.35
C PRO A 419 14.66 -21.61 23.67
N ALA A 420 13.78 -21.40 24.65
CA ALA A 420 14.06 -20.73 25.93
C ALA A 420 13.83 -21.63 27.16
N ALA A 421 14.36 -21.20 28.32
CA ALA A 421 14.14 -21.87 29.61
C ALA A 421 13.03 -21.20 30.45
N THR A 422 12.61 -20.01 30.04
CA THR A 422 11.44 -19.30 30.53
C THR A 422 10.73 -18.65 29.34
N LEU A 423 9.40 -18.82 29.24
CA LEU A 423 8.54 -18.02 28.37
C LEU A 423 7.83 -16.97 29.22
N LEU A 424 7.78 -15.73 28.76
CA LEU A 424 6.94 -14.66 29.30
C LEU A 424 5.82 -14.33 28.29
N TYR A 425 4.58 -14.46 28.72
CA TYR A 425 3.41 -13.91 28.02
C TYR A 425 3.12 -12.57 28.68
N PRO A 426 3.54 -11.45 28.07
CA PRO A 426 3.63 -10.17 28.78
C PRO A 426 2.28 -9.63 29.21
N TYR A 427 1.18 -10.02 28.55
CA TYR A 427 -0.17 -9.52 28.81
C TYR A 427 -1.24 -10.57 28.51
N PHE A 428 -2.24 -10.69 29.37
CA PHE A 428 -3.51 -11.35 29.06
C PHE A 428 -4.71 -10.46 29.43
N GLU A 429 -5.79 -10.60 28.66
CA GLU A 429 -7.13 -10.12 29.01
C GLU A 429 -8.15 -11.25 28.82
N VAL A 430 -8.96 -11.50 29.85
CA VAL A 430 -9.99 -12.54 29.84
C VAL A 430 -11.27 -12.00 30.49
N ASP A 431 -12.40 -12.03 29.80
CA ASP A 431 -13.68 -11.71 30.44
C ASP A 431 -14.17 -12.91 31.27
N THR A 432 -14.14 -12.73 32.59
CA THR A 432 -14.58 -13.73 33.56
C THR A 432 -16.10 -13.73 33.77
N GLY A 433 -16.80 -12.76 33.19
CA GLY A 433 -18.25 -12.53 33.23
C GLY A 433 -18.99 -13.10 32.01
N ALA A 434 -19.73 -12.23 31.33
CA ALA A 434 -20.73 -12.60 30.32
C ALA A 434 -20.26 -12.48 28.85
N GLY A 435 -19.23 -11.67 28.59
CA GLY A 435 -18.56 -11.56 27.30
C GLY A 435 -17.60 -12.71 27.05
N LYS A 436 -16.85 -12.61 25.94
CA LYS A 436 -16.14 -13.74 25.33
C LYS A 436 -14.68 -13.45 24.97
N ASN A 437 -14.08 -12.47 25.64
CA ASN A 437 -12.66 -12.20 25.55
C ASN A 437 -11.89 -13.34 26.22
N ASP A 438 -10.98 -13.95 25.48
CA ASP A 438 -10.08 -15.00 25.93
C ASP A 438 -8.65 -14.65 25.49
N THR A 439 -7.68 -15.11 26.26
CA THR A 439 -6.28 -15.16 25.86
C THR A 439 -5.86 -16.61 25.83
N ILE A 440 -5.47 -17.10 24.65
CA ILE A 440 -4.94 -18.45 24.48
C ILE A 440 -3.41 -18.34 24.48
N ILE A 441 -2.74 -19.14 25.30
CA ILE A 441 -1.27 -19.28 25.30
C ILE A 441 -0.89 -20.69 24.85
N THR A 442 0.30 -20.86 24.29
CA THR A 442 0.79 -22.15 23.79
C THR A 442 2.18 -22.42 24.35
N VAL A 443 2.45 -23.66 24.77
CA VAL A 443 3.77 -24.09 25.22
C VAL A 443 4.18 -25.27 24.35
N GLN A 444 5.17 -25.05 23.48
CA GLN A 444 5.74 -26.06 22.61
C GLN A 444 7.12 -26.47 23.13
N ASN A 445 7.40 -27.77 23.10
CA ASN A 445 8.74 -28.32 23.26
C ASN A 445 9.44 -28.38 21.89
N SER A 446 10.60 -27.75 21.73
CA SER A 446 11.40 -27.81 20.49
C SER A 446 12.37 -29.00 20.45
N SER A 447 12.41 -29.81 21.51
CA SER A 447 13.40 -30.87 21.74
C SER A 447 12.78 -32.26 21.65
N ALA A 448 13.58 -33.24 21.19
CA ALA A 448 13.22 -34.65 21.30
C ALA A 448 13.19 -35.15 22.76
N SER A 449 13.86 -34.46 23.68
CA SER A 449 13.82 -34.75 25.11
C SER A 449 12.51 -34.27 25.72
N ALA A 450 11.94 -35.04 26.65
CA ALA A 450 10.76 -34.61 27.41
C ALA A 450 11.09 -33.39 28.30
N ALA A 451 10.11 -32.51 28.48
CA ALA A 451 10.20 -31.35 29.35
C ALA A 451 9.06 -31.35 30.38
N LEU A 452 9.37 -30.95 31.61
CA LEU A 452 8.36 -30.58 32.59
C LEU A 452 8.42 -29.06 32.78
N THR A 453 7.26 -28.41 32.85
CA THR A 453 7.16 -26.96 32.95
C THR A 453 6.22 -26.54 34.09
N ASN A 454 6.49 -25.40 34.70
CA ASN A 454 5.62 -24.78 35.69
C ASN A 454 5.06 -23.46 35.13
N VAL A 455 3.74 -23.42 34.93
CA VAL A 455 2.99 -22.25 34.46
C VAL A 455 2.61 -21.42 35.69
N THR A 456 3.18 -20.23 35.84
CA THR A 456 2.86 -19.27 36.92
C THR A 456 2.05 -18.10 36.38
N ILE A 457 0.89 -17.84 36.99
CA ILE A 457 -0.01 -16.75 36.63
C ILE A 457 0.19 -15.61 37.63
N TRP A 458 0.46 -14.42 37.11
CA TRP A 458 0.79 -13.22 37.86
C TRP A 458 -0.29 -12.15 37.69
N SER A 459 -0.49 -11.34 38.71
CA SER A 459 -1.32 -10.14 38.64
C SER A 459 -0.63 -8.98 37.91
N GLU A 460 -1.39 -7.92 37.65
CA GLU A 460 -0.89 -6.63 37.15
C GLU A 460 0.22 -5.99 38.01
N MET A 461 0.38 -6.41 39.27
CA MET A 461 1.38 -5.88 40.22
C MET A 461 2.38 -6.96 40.69
N GLY A 462 2.69 -7.94 39.83
CA GLY A 462 3.77 -8.89 40.06
C GLY A 462 3.55 -9.88 41.21
N VAL A 463 2.31 -10.05 41.69
CA VAL A 463 1.94 -11.04 42.71
C VAL A 463 1.57 -12.35 42.01
N PRO A 464 2.18 -13.51 42.34
CA PRO A 464 1.78 -14.79 41.78
C PRO A 464 0.46 -15.25 42.43
N VAL A 465 -0.58 -15.50 41.63
CA VAL A 465 -1.94 -15.80 42.11
C VAL A 465 -2.31 -17.28 42.00
N HIS A 466 -1.71 -17.99 41.04
CA HIS A 466 -1.92 -19.42 40.82
C HIS A 466 -0.76 -20.01 39.99
N HIS A 467 -0.51 -21.32 40.12
CA HIS A 467 0.41 -22.04 39.26
C HIS A 467 -0.01 -23.50 39.09
N PHE A 468 0.44 -24.13 38.00
CA PHE A 468 0.25 -25.56 37.74
C PHE A 468 1.37 -26.10 36.84
N HIS A 469 1.59 -27.42 36.91
CA HIS A 469 2.60 -28.09 36.08
C HIS A 469 1.98 -28.59 34.77
N VAL A 470 2.75 -28.49 33.69
CA VAL A 470 2.45 -29.07 32.37
C VAL A 470 3.63 -29.93 31.95
N TYR A 471 3.37 -31.21 31.70
CA TYR A 471 4.35 -32.14 31.14
C TYR A 471 4.23 -32.16 29.61
N LEU A 472 5.38 -32.10 28.95
CA LEU A 472 5.53 -32.11 27.50
C LEU A 472 6.41 -33.31 27.13
N THR A 473 5.89 -34.21 26.31
CA THR A 473 6.69 -35.21 25.62
C THR A 473 7.60 -34.54 24.56
N GLY A 474 8.52 -35.30 23.97
CA GLY A 474 9.46 -34.81 22.98
C GLY A 474 8.77 -34.30 21.71
N TYR A 475 8.84 -32.99 21.48
CA TYR A 475 8.12 -32.25 20.44
C TYR A 475 6.61 -31.99 20.68
N ASP A 476 6.11 -32.09 21.92
CA ASP A 476 4.71 -31.76 22.28
C ASP A 476 4.37 -30.27 22.10
N VAL A 477 3.07 -29.97 21.96
CA VAL A 477 2.51 -28.61 22.01
C VAL A 477 1.18 -28.56 22.77
N GLN A 478 1.19 -27.87 23.91
CA GLN A 478 0.02 -27.70 24.77
C GLN A 478 -0.58 -26.31 24.61
N SER A 479 -1.87 -26.22 24.27
CA SER A 479 -2.58 -24.96 24.01
C SER A 479 -3.64 -24.70 25.09
N ILE A 480 -3.54 -23.56 25.77
CA ILE A 480 -4.23 -23.27 27.03
C ILE A 480 -5.13 -22.03 26.86
N SER A 481 -6.45 -22.21 26.95
CA SER A 481 -7.40 -21.09 27.12
C SER A 481 -7.38 -20.61 28.57
N LEU A 482 -6.95 -19.37 28.79
CA LEU A 482 -7.01 -18.77 30.12
C LEU A 482 -8.47 -18.53 30.56
N ARG A 483 -9.43 -18.38 29.63
CA ARG A 483 -10.86 -18.32 29.97
C ARG A 483 -11.43 -19.66 30.43
N GLU A 484 -11.08 -20.79 29.84
CA GLU A 484 -11.50 -22.11 30.34
C GLU A 484 -10.91 -22.40 31.73
N LEU A 485 -9.69 -21.93 32.00
CA LEU A 485 -9.10 -21.97 33.33
C LEU A 485 -9.84 -21.06 34.33
N PHE A 486 -10.00 -19.77 34.02
CA PHE A 486 -10.56 -18.79 34.95
C PHE A 486 -12.08 -18.90 35.12
N VAL A 487 -12.82 -19.44 34.15
CA VAL A 487 -14.29 -19.55 34.20
C VAL A 487 -14.75 -20.95 34.56
N ASN A 488 -14.13 -22.00 33.98
CA ASN A 488 -14.55 -23.39 34.14
C ASN A 488 -13.59 -24.23 35.01
N GLY A 489 -12.48 -23.65 35.49
CA GLY A 489 -11.49 -24.33 36.33
C GLY A 489 -10.64 -25.37 35.60
N LYS A 490 -10.62 -25.37 34.26
CA LYS A 490 -9.92 -26.40 33.49
C LYS A 490 -8.43 -26.10 33.39
N VAL A 491 -7.61 -27.02 33.92
CA VAL A 491 -6.15 -27.03 33.72
C VAL A 491 -5.77 -28.07 32.65
N PRO A 492 -4.66 -27.89 31.92
CA PRO A 492 -4.18 -28.89 30.95
C PRO A 492 -4.01 -30.27 31.62
N GLN A 493 -4.47 -31.32 30.93
CA GLN A 493 -4.41 -32.69 31.42
C GLN A 493 -3.21 -33.39 30.77
N THR A 494 -2.05 -33.31 31.43
CA THR A 494 -0.80 -33.95 30.99
C THR A 494 -0.27 -34.86 32.08
N ALA A 495 0.47 -35.92 31.72
CA ALA A 495 0.99 -36.88 32.68
C ALA A 495 2.27 -37.55 32.18
N THR A 496 3.22 -37.78 33.09
CA THR A 496 4.52 -38.38 32.78
C THR A 496 4.40 -39.89 32.66
N ALA A 497 5.36 -40.59 32.04
CA ALA A 497 5.33 -42.03 31.78
C ALA A 497 4.91 -42.92 32.98
N GLY A 498 5.19 -42.49 34.21
CA GLY A 498 4.84 -43.21 35.44
C GLY A 498 3.38 -43.07 35.88
N GLN A 499 2.64 -42.10 35.33
CA GLN A 499 1.21 -41.86 35.60
C GLN A 499 0.33 -42.10 34.37
N ASP A 500 0.89 -42.06 33.14
CA ASP A 500 0.22 -42.48 31.90
C ASP A 500 0.95 -43.66 31.20
N PRO A 501 1.06 -44.85 31.84
CA PRO A 501 1.73 -46.01 31.25
C PRO A 501 0.97 -46.64 30.05
N ALA A 502 -0.12 -46.00 29.60
CA ALA A 502 -0.89 -46.38 28.43
C ALA A 502 -0.71 -45.41 27.25
N ASN A 503 -0.02 -44.27 27.44
CA ASN A 503 0.20 -43.23 26.42
C ASN A 503 -1.14 -42.68 25.86
N THR A 504 -2.02 -42.27 26.79
CA THR A 504 -3.42 -41.88 26.57
C THR A 504 -3.79 -40.45 27.00
N ILE A 505 -2.90 -39.79 27.74
CA ILE A 505 -3.05 -38.45 28.33
C ILE A 505 -2.00 -37.51 27.73
N SER A 506 -0.72 -37.94 27.67
CA SER A 506 0.37 -37.25 26.98
C SER A 506 0.95 -38.19 25.92
N PRO A 507 0.45 -38.16 24.66
CA PRO A 507 0.81 -39.16 23.67
C PRO A 507 2.18 -38.90 23.03
N GLN A 508 3.14 -39.80 23.25
CA GLN A 508 4.46 -39.72 22.61
C GLN A 508 4.41 -40.11 21.12
N GLY A 509 5.10 -39.35 20.28
CA GLY A 509 5.39 -39.67 18.88
C GLY A 509 6.53 -40.68 18.70
N PRO A 510 6.75 -41.23 17.48
CA PRO A 510 7.79 -42.26 17.24
C PRO A 510 9.24 -41.81 17.45
N THR A 511 9.45 -40.51 17.61
CA THR A 511 10.75 -39.82 17.72
C THR A 511 10.87 -39.01 19.01
N SER A 512 9.85 -39.13 19.86
CA SER A 512 9.66 -38.42 21.11
C SER A 512 10.26 -39.19 22.27
N GLN A 513 10.76 -38.48 23.28
CA GLN A 513 11.06 -39.07 24.57
C GLN A 513 9.84 -38.92 25.50
N ASP A 514 9.50 -40.00 26.19
CA ASP A 514 8.61 -40.00 27.34
C ASP A 514 9.37 -40.55 28.57
N ILE A 515 9.28 -39.87 29.71
CA ILE A 515 9.97 -40.20 30.97
C ILE A 515 9.05 -40.01 32.18
N ASN A 516 9.40 -40.66 33.30
CA ASN A 516 8.70 -40.48 34.56
C ASN A 516 9.41 -39.46 35.46
N PHE A 517 8.81 -38.29 35.68
CA PHE A 517 9.25 -37.37 36.74
C PHE A 517 8.64 -37.84 38.07
N ALA A 518 9.43 -38.58 38.87
CA ALA A 518 8.95 -39.24 40.08
C ALA A 518 8.26 -38.30 41.09
N SER A 519 8.70 -37.05 41.19
CA SER A 519 8.12 -35.99 42.03
C SER A 519 6.70 -35.56 41.61
N CYS A 520 6.26 -35.88 40.39
CA CYS A 520 4.92 -35.60 39.88
C CYS A 520 3.87 -36.69 40.21
N THR A 521 4.27 -37.76 40.90
CA THR A 521 3.37 -38.85 41.30
C THR A 521 2.27 -38.34 42.23
N GLY A 522 1.02 -38.31 41.74
CA GLY A 522 -0.12 -37.77 42.48
C GLY A 522 -0.29 -36.24 42.37
N VAL A 523 0.54 -35.57 41.57
CA VAL A 523 0.36 -34.17 41.16
C VAL A 523 -0.14 -34.09 39.71
N LEU A 524 0.36 -34.95 38.83
CA LEU A 524 -0.11 -35.09 37.44
C LEU A 524 -0.98 -36.35 37.25
N PRO A 525 -2.07 -36.30 36.46
CA PRO A 525 -2.65 -35.09 35.84
C PRO A 525 -3.20 -34.09 36.88
N THR A 526 -2.97 -32.80 36.64
CA THR A 526 -3.40 -31.74 37.57
C THR A 526 -4.93 -31.72 37.67
N ALA A 527 -5.47 -31.77 38.89
CA ALA A 527 -6.92 -31.71 39.09
C ALA A 527 -7.51 -30.33 38.74
N ASN A 528 -8.67 -30.33 38.09
CA ASN A 528 -9.42 -29.11 37.79
C ASN A 528 -9.80 -28.33 39.06
N LEU A 529 -9.81 -27.00 38.96
CA LEU A 529 -10.02 -26.09 40.08
C LEU A 529 -11.43 -26.21 40.67
N ALA A 530 -11.53 -26.30 42.00
CA ALA A 530 -12.80 -26.24 42.70
C ALA A 530 -13.42 -24.83 42.62
N ALA A 531 -14.74 -24.73 42.71
CA ALA A 531 -15.49 -23.46 42.55
C ALA A 531 -15.01 -22.32 43.47
N ALA A 532 -14.49 -22.63 44.66
CA ALA A 532 -13.86 -21.64 45.55
C ALA A 532 -12.57 -21.07 44.94
N ALA A 533 -11.64 -21.92 44.49
CA ALA A 533 -10.40 -21.50 43.84
C ALA A 533 -10.65 -20.74 42.54
N ILE A 534 -11.70 -21.09 41.77
CA ILE A 534 -12.15 -20.32 40.61
C ILE A 534 -12.57 -18.89 41.04
N ALA A 535 -13.37 -18.76 42.10
CA ALA A 535 -13.81 -17.45 42.60
C ALA A 535 -12.64 -16.61 43.14
N ASP A 536 -11.73 -17.22 43.89
CA ASP A 536 -10.54 -16.57 44.46
C ASP A 536 -9.54 -16.12 43.37
N LEU A 537 -9.38 -16.90 42.30
CA LEU A 537 -8.54 -16.54 41.15
C LEU A 537 -9.15 -15.39 40.35
N LYS A 538 -10.47 -15.44 40.07
CA LYS A 538 -11.19 -14.32 39.45
C LYS A 538 -11.09 -13.04 40.27
N ALA A 539 -11.22 -13.14 41.61
CA ALA A 539 -11.11 -11.99 42.49
C ALA A 539 -9.71 -11.37 42.41
N ALA A 540 -8.65 -12.18 42.60
CA ALA A 540 -7.27 -11.71 42.57
C ALA A 540 -6.90 -11.00 41.25
N LEU A 541 -7.31 -11.57 40.11
CA LEU A 541 -7.02 -11.02 38.77
C LEU A 541 -7.93 -9.87 38.33
N THR A 542 -9.00 -9.56 39.07
CA THR A 542 -9.86 -8.38 38.86
C THR A 542 -9.70 -7.33 39.96
N GLY A 543 -8.57 -7.37 40.69
CA GLY A 543 -8.21 -6.40 41.73
C GLY A 543 -9.00 -6.49 43.04
N LYS A 544 -9.72 -7.58 43.26
CA LYS A 544 -10.65 -7.78 44.38
C LYS A 544 -10.04 -8.71 45.44
N SER A 545 -10.59 -8.63 46.66
CA SER A 545 -10.12 -9.42 47.81
C SER A 545 -10.30 -10.92 47.56
N SER A 546 -9.22 -11.68 47.76
CA SER A 546 -9.17 -13.13 47.48
C SER A 546 -8.78 -13.91 48.74
N ALA A 547 -9.49 -15.01 49.04
CA ALA A 547 -9.31 -15.76 50.28
C ALA A 547 -8.00 -16.56 50.29
N THR A 548 -7.54 -17.07 49.14
CA THR A 548 -6.23 -17.72 48.99
C THR A 548 -5.07 -16.77 49.29
N LEU A 549 -5.26 -15.47 49.07
CA LEU A 549 -4.32 -14.40 49.40
C LEU A 549 -4.49 -13.85 50.83
N GLY A 550 -5.32 -14.48 51.66
CA GLY A 550 -5.60 -14.05 53.04
C GLY A 550 -6.59 -12.88 53.13
N ASN A 551 -7.55 -12.80 52.21
CA ASN A 551 -8.49 -11.69 52.02
C ASN A 551 -7.82 -10.38 51.58
N LYS A 552 -6.71 -10.50 50.85
CA LYS A 552 -5.94 -9.39 50.27
C LYS A 552 -6.16 -9.27 48.77
N CYS A 553 -5.68 -8.17 48.20
CA CYS A 553 -5.68 -7.90 46.77
C CYS A 553 -4.29 -8.14 46.15
N ALA A 554 -4.29 -8.43 44.85
CA ALA A 554 -3.09 -8.63 44.03
C ALA A 554 -2.89 -7.54 42.96
N GLY A 555 -3.88 -6.68 42.73
CA GLY A 555 -3.86 -5.62 41.72
C GLY A 555 -4.93 -4.55 42.00
N PRO A 556 -5.04 -3.51 41.15
CA PRO A 556 -6.10 -2.50 41.25
C PRO A 556 -7.46 -3.03 40.75
N ASP A 557 -8.56 -2.63 41.38
CA ASP A 557 -9.92 -2.92 40.89
C ASP A 557 -10.33 -1.87 39.85
N HIS A 558 -10.39 -2.26 38.58
CA HIS A 558 -10.82 -1.42 37.46
C HIS A 558 -12.34 -1.24 37.36
N GLY A 559 -13.12 -1.90 38.22
CA GLY A 559 -14.59 -1.84 38.24
C GLY A 559 -15.28 -2.75 37.22
N ASP A 560 -14.54 -3.61 36.52
CA ASP A 560 -15.05 -4.52 35.49
C ASP A 560 -14.91 -6.02 35.85
N THR A 561 -15.16 -6.90 34.87
CA THR A 561 -15.04 -8.37 34.96
C THR A 561 -13.83 -8.94 34.21
N ILE A 562 -12.93 -8.08 33.72
CA ILE A 562 -11.78 -8.50 32.92
C ILE A 562 -10.61 -8.85 33.85
N ALA A 563 -10.23 -10.14 33.85
CA ALA A 563 -9.02 -10.61 34.51
C ALA A 563 -7.79 -10.16 33.70
N ARG A 564 -6.82 -9.56 34.38
CA ARG A 564 -5.60 -8.98 33.80
C ARG A 564 -4.35 -9.44 34.54
N GLY A 565 -3.27 -9.62 33.80
CA GLY A 565 -1.99 -10.09 34.34
C GLY A 565 -1.04 -10.56 33.26
N TYR A 566 0.04 -11.20 33.68
CA TYR A 566 1.01 -11.84 32.80
C TYR A 566 1.23 -13.30 33.23
N VAL A 567 1.80 -14.13 32.35
CA VAL A 567 2.12 -15.53 32.65
C VAL A 567 3.60 -15.76 32.41
N THR A 568 4.26 -16.52 33.29
CA THR A 568 5.57 -17.09 32.99
C THR A 568 5.50 -18.62 32.99
N VAL A 569 6.29 -19.26 32.12
CA VAL A 569 6.39 -20.72 32.03
C VAL A 569 7.85 -21.11 32.05
N ASP A 570 8.30 -21.71 33.15
CA ASP A 570 9.70 -22.12 33.32
C ASP A 570 9.87 -23.62 33.11
N THR A 571 11.00 -24.06 32.56
CA THR A 571 11.39 -25.48 32.63
C THR A 571 11.75 -25.87 34.06
N VAL A 572 11.20 -26.97 34.56
CA VAL A 572 11.39 -27.46 35.94
C VAL A 572 11.71 -28.95 35.98
N ASN A 573 12.45 -29.39 37.01
CA ASN A 573 12.73 -30.79 37.30
C ASN A 573 11.75 -31.42 38.29
N ASN A 574 10.94 -30.62 39.00
CA ASN A 574 10.09 -31.09 40.10
C ASN A 574 8.69 -30.48 40.09
N CYS A 575 7.68 -31.34 40.24
CA CYS A 575 6.32 -30.93 40.58
C CYS A 575 6.20 -30.51 42.06
N THR A 576 6.74 -29.35 42.44
CA THR A 576 6.57 -28.78 43.80
C THR A 576 5.44 -27.75 43.84
N SER A 577 5.13 -27.25 45.04
CA SER A 577 4.23 -26.09 45.25
C SER A 577 4.99 -24.76 45.34
N ARG A 578 6.20 -24.68 44.79
CA ARG A 578 6.98 -23.44 44.71
C ARG A 578 6.66 -22.70 43.40
N VAL A 579 6.78 -21.38 43.45
CA VAL A 579 6.73 -20.48 42.28
C VAL A 579 8.00 -19.60 42.28
N PRO A 580 8.31 -18.82 41.22
CA PRO A 580 9.54 -18.04 41.12
C PRO A 580 9.88 -17.12 42.30
N SER A 581 8.90 -16.65 43.09
CA SER A 581 9.14 -15.86 44.30
C SER A 581 9.56 -16.65 45.55
N MET A 582 9.51 -17.98 45.52
CA MET A 582 9.79 -18.84 46.69
C MET A 582 11.23 -19.36 46.72
N THR A 583 11.86 -19.28 47.89
CA THR A 583 13.21 -19.81 48.13
C THR A 583 13.32 -21.30 47.76
N GLY A 584 14.29 -21.61 46.90
CA GLY A 584 14.54 -22.97 46.40
C GLY A 584 13.82 -23.31 45.10
N TYR A 585 13.02 -22.40 44.53
CA TYR A 585 12.55 -22.54 43.14
C TYR A 585 13.74 -22.41 42.18
N PHE A 586 14.53 -21.33 42.29
CA PHE A 586 15.84 -21.21 41.65
C PHE A 586 16.96 -21.76 42.52
N GLY A 587 18.01 -22.25 41.87
CA GLY A 587 19.23 -22.76 42.49
C GLY A 587 20.37 -22.71 41.48
N ALA A 588 21.55 -22.25 41.91
CA ALA A 588 22.65 -21.89 41.03
C ALA A 588 23.01 -23.00 40.02
N GLY A 589 23.08 -22.66 38.73
CA GLY A 589 23.34 -23.60 37.65
C GLY A 589 22.13 -24.47 37.25
N GLY A 590 20.90 -24.04 37.58
CA GLY A 590 19.68 -24.80 37.29
C GLY A 590 19.47 -25.99 38.22
N THR A 591 19.89 -25.85 39.48
CA THR A 591 19.85 -26.90 40.53
C THR A 591 18.68 -26.77 41.52
N GLY A 592 17.77 -25.82 41.27
CA GLY A 592 16.53 -25.66 42.03
C GLY A 592 15.43 -26.59 41.53
N ASP A 593 14.18 -26.18 41.73
CA ASP A 593 13.06 -26.76 40.99
C ASP A 593 13.11 -26.34 39.51
N ALA A 594 13.46 -25.09 39.21
CA ALA A 594 13.70 -24.59 37.87
C ALA A 594 15.07 -24.99 37.30
N THR A 595 15.08 -25.34 36.02
CA THR A 595 16.26 -25.80 35.26
C THR A 595 16.77 -24.70 34.33
N ASN A 596 17.90 -24.95 33.65
CA ASN A 596 18.43 -24.08 32.59
C ASN A 596 18.31 -24.76 31.21
N GLN A 597 17.19 -25.41 30.93
CA GLN A 597 16.95 -26.11 29.65
C GLN A 597 16.24 -25.21 28.65
N ASN A 598 17.00 -24.71 27.68
CA ASN A 598 16.50 -23.88 26.59
C ASN A 598 15.76 -24.76 25.54
N TYR A 599 14.51 -25.12 25.84
CA TYR A 599 13.67 -26.06 25.05
C TYR A 599 12.29 -25.50 24.65
N LEU A 600 11.85 -24.39 25.25
CA LEU A 600 10.47 -23.93 25.12
C LEU A 600 10.31 -22.90 24.00
N LEU A 601 9.21 -22.99 23.27
CA LEU A 601 8.71 -21.97 22.37
C LEU A 601 7.25 -21.67 22.72
N GLY A 602 6.75 -20.48 22.41
CA GLY A 602 5.35 -20.17 22.61
C GLY A 602 4.80 -19.11 21.66
N ASP A 603 3.49 -19.19 21.45
CA ASP A 603 2.67 -18.17 20.81
C ASP A 603 1.43 -17.87 21.67
N PHE A 604 0.83 -16.70 21.50
CA PHE A 604 -0.40 -16.33 22.19
C PHE A 604 -1.36 -15.54 21.31
N PHE A 605 -2.64 -15.63 21.65
CA PHE A 605 -3.75 -15.06 20.89
C PHE A 605 -4.70 -14.31 21.80
N PHE A 606 -5.03 -13.06 21.46
CA PHE A 606 -6.20 -12.38 22.00
C PHE A 606 -7.39 -12.68 21.09
N ILE A 607 -8.49 -13.17 21.65
CA ILE A 607 -9.70 -13.50 20.90
C ILE A 607 -10.93 -12.94 21.62
N ASP A 608 -11.69 -12.07 20.96
CA ASP A 608 -13.06 -11.74 21.34
C ASP A 608 -14.04 -12.18 20.24
N THR A 609 -14.72 -13.29 20.50
CA THR A 609 -15.72 -13.87 19.58
C THR A 609 -17.07 -13.13 19.57
N ALA A 610 -17.24 -12.05 20.33
CA ALA A 610 -18.42 -11.18 20.29
C ALA A 610 -18.23 -9.99 19.34
N THR A 611 -17.05 -9.35 19.33
CA THR A 611 -16.72 -8.34 18.30
C THR A 611 -16.16 -8.95 17.01
N SER A 612 -15.70 -10.20 17.06
CA SER A 612 -14.85 -10.92 16.09
C SER A 612 -13.36 -10.58 16.16
N HIS A 613 -12.88 -9.84 17.15
CA HIS A 613 -11.47 -9.46 17.26
C HIS A 613 -10.55 -10.68 17.46
N VAL A 614 -9.45 -10.69 16.71
CA VAL A 614 -8.35 -11.64 16.83
C VAL A 614 -7.02 -10.89 16.63
N GLN A 615 -6.02 -11.23 17.44
CA GLN A 615 -4.62 -10.82 17.34
C GLN A 615 -3.75 -11.99 17.81
N ALA A 616 -2.50 -12.10 17.31
CA ALA A 616 -1.56 -13.14 17.72
C ALA A 616 -0.11 -12.61 17.77
N GLN A 617 0.72 -13.19 18.63
CA GLN A 617 2.13 -12.85 18.84
C GLN A 617 2.95 -14.08 19.28
N PRO A 618 4.28 -14.14 19.02
CA PRO A 618 5.16 -15.04 19.75
C PRO A 618 5.23 -14.62 21.23
N ALA A 619 5.48 -15.57 22.13
CA ALA A 619 5.84 -15.27 23.51
C ALA A 619 7.19 -14.57 23.58
N VAL A 620 7.46 -13.86 24.68
CA VAL A 620 8.82 -13.36 24.96
C VAL A 620 9.65 -14.53 25.45
N HIS A 621 10.63 -14.93 24.65
CA HIS A 621 11.55 -16.01 24.96
C HIS A 621 12.67 -15.46 25.86
N ILE A 622 13.06 -16.25 26.87
CA ILE A 622 14.05 -15.89 27.89
C ILE A 622 14.93 -17.11 28.19
N GLU A 623 16.13 -17.12 27.66
CA GLU A 623 17.11 -18.17 27.82
C GLU A 623 17.81 -18.13 29.19
N ALA A 624 18.25 -19.32 29.61
CA ALA A 624 19.10 -19.47 30.78
C ALA A 624 20.51 -19.91 30.39
N SER A 625 21.52 -19.30 31.02
CA SER A 625 22.92 -19.71 30.88
C SER A 625 23.65 -19.64 32.22
N ALA A 626 24.20 -20.79 32.65
CA ALA A 626 25.00 -20.88 33.87
C ALA A 626 26.46 -20.37 33.69
N SER A 627 26.86 -20.07 32.45
CA SER A 627 28.26 -19.77 32.08
C SER A 627 28.47 -18.43 31.39
N ASP A 628 27.42 -17.78 30.88
CA ASP A 628 27.55 -16.42 30.35
C ASP A 628 27.65 -15.40 31.50
N ALA A 629 28.58 -14.44 31.40
CA ALA A 629 28.79 -13.44 32.44
C ALA A 629 27.62 -12.45 32.59
N ARG A 630 26.71 -12.34 31.61
CA ARG A 630 25.47 -11.58 31.69
C ARG A 630 24.49 -12.21 32.68
N THR A 631 24.41 -13.54 32.71
CA THR A 631 23.43 -14.33 33.50
C THR A 631 23.99 -15.03 34.73
N SER A 632 25.31 -15.02 34.95
CA SER A 632 25.97 -15.71 36.08
C SER A 632 26.74 -14.79 37.04
N THR A 633 26.83 -13.48 36.76
CA THR A 633 27.56 -12.54 37.62
C THR A 633 26.67 -12.00 38.74
N VAL A 634 27.00 -12.32 39.99
CA VAL A 634 26.40 -11.76 41.20
C VAL A 634 26.37 -10.22 41.15
N GLY A 635 25.21 -9.64 41.46
CA GLY A 635 24.98 -8.19 41.51
C GLY A 635 24.48 -7.57 40.21
N ARG A 636 24.53 -8.30 39.07
CA ARG A 636 23.93 -7.85 37.80
C ARG A 636 22.41 -8.11 37.75
N TYR A 637 21.79 -7.53 36.74
CA TYR A 637 20.41 -7.81 36.38
C TYR A 637 20.27 -9.19 35.72
N THR A 638 19.27 -9.96 36.16
CA THR A 638 18.76 -11.20 35.56
C THR A 638 17.23 -11.19 35.63
N PHE A 639 16.51 -11.94 34.78
CA PHE A 639 15.05 -11.80 34.68
C PHE A 639 14.33 -11.96 36.03
N TYR A 640 14.74 -12.94 36.84
CA TYR A 640 14.16 -13.18 38.17
C TYR A 640 15.04 -12.66 39.32
N GLY A 641 15.99 -11.76 39.04
CA GLY A 641 16.97 -11.22 39.99
C GLY A 641 16.36 -10.72 41.30
N ARG A 642 15.18 -10.08 41.23
CA ARG A 642 14.40 -9.58 42.38
C ARG A 642 13.99 -10.66 43.39
N TYR A 643 13.84 -11.91 42.96
CA TYR A 643 13.44 -13.04 43.80
C TYR A 643 14.62 -13.85 44.34
N VAL A 644 15.77 -13.81 43.67
CA VAL A 644 17.01 -14.48 44.12
C VAL A 644 17.96 -13.55 44.89
N GLY A 645 17.56 -12.30 45.13
CA GLY A 645 18.39 -11.29 45.82
C GLY A 645 19.61 -10.85 44.99
N TRP A 646 19.43 -10.78 43.67
CA TRP A 646 20.45 -10.36 42.69
C TRP A 646 21.73 -11.20 42.69
N ASN A 647 21.68 -12.44 43.18
CA ASN A 647 22.83 -13.36 43.17
C ASN A 647 23.00 -14.13 41.84
N ALA A 648 22.17 -13.83 40.83
CA ALA A 648 22.11 -14.48 39.51
C ALA A 648 21.87 -16.01 39.53
N ALA A 649 21.33 -16.58 40.62
CA ALA A 649 21.06 -18.01 40.73
C ALA A 649 19.86 -18.52 39.89
N ASP A 650 19.07 -17.62 39.30
CA ASP A 650 18.03 -17.92 38.32
C ASP A 650 18.61 -18.17 36.92
N ASN A 651 19.77 -17.58 36.62
CA ASN A 651 20.50 -17.66 35.35
C ASN A 651 19.75 -17.20 34.09
N ARG A 652 18.60 -16.50 34.19
CA ARG A 652 17.88 -15.96 33.03
C ARG A 652 18.48 -14.63 32.58
N GLU A 653 18.51 -14.38 31.28
CA GLU A 653 18.91 -13.08 30.72
C GLU A 653 17.95 -11.95 31.11
N PRO A 654 18.41 -10.69 31.18
CA PRO A 654 17.55 -9.55 31.44
C PRO A 654 17.12 -8.84 30.14
N LEU A 655 15.87 -8.38 30.13
CA LEU A 655 15.28 -7.65 29.00
C LEU A 655 15.80 -6.19 28.91
N SER A 656 15.42 -5.49 27.84
CA SER A 656 15.72 -4.06 27.63
C SER A 656 15.10 -3.15 28.69
N THR A 657 15.66 -1.95 28.86
CA THR A 657 15.10 -0.89 29.70
C THR A 657 14.60 0.31 28.88
N VAL A 658 15.22 0.58 27.73
CA VAL A 658 14.78 1.63 26.80
C VAL A 658 14.13 1.02 25.56
N TRP A 659 12.97 1.56 25.18
CA TRP A 659 12.12 1.07 24.11
C TRP A 659 11.71 2.19 23.17
N GLU A 660 11.84 1.96 21.87
CA GLU A 660 11.19 2.77 20.83
C GLU A 660 9.92 2.05 20.35
N ILE A 661 8.81 2.79 20.26
CA ILE A 661 7.47 2.24 20.09
C ILE A 661 6.70 3.10 19.06
N PRO A 662 6.59 2.66 17.79
CA PRO A 662 5.88 3.41 16.75
C PRO A 662 4.37 3.42 17.00
N PHE A 663 3.71 4.54 16.67
CA PHE A 663 2.27 4.73 16.92
C PHE A 663 1.53 5.47 15.79
N THR A 664 0.22 5.21 15.74
CA THR A 664 -0.80 6.08 15.15
C THR A 664 -1.75 6.52 16.26
N THR A 665 -1.99 7.81 16.38
CA THR A 665 -2.80 8.39 17.47
C THR A 665 -4.26 7.94 17.37
N GLN A 666 -4.86 7.61 18.51
CA GLN A 666 -6.17 6.94 18.67
C GLN A 666 -6.27 5.51 18.11
N GLU A 667 -5.36 5.09 17.24
CA GLU A 667 -5.35 3.73 16.65
C GLU A 667 -4.39 2.76 17.34
N THR A 668 -3.34 3.23 18.02
CA THR A 668 -2.37 2.35 18.72
C THR A 668 -2.66 2.22 20.22
N ASP A 669 -2.75 0.99 20.72
CA ASP A 669 -2.48 0.67 22.12
C ASP A 669 -1.00 0.34 22.32
N VAL A 670 -0.39 0.86 23.38
CA VAL A 670 0.92 0.42 23.87
C VAL A 670 0.69 -0.49 25.07
N VAL A 671 1.27 -1.69 25.05
CA VAL A 671 1.30 -2.61 26.19
C VAL A 671 2.73 -2.72 26.69
N VAL A 672 2.92 -2.56 28.00
CA VAL A 672 4.22 -2.64 28.65
C VAL A 672 4.15 -3.54 29.87
N TRP A 673 4.98 -4.58 29.89
CA TRP A 673 5.35 -5.33 31.09
C TRP A 673 6.61 -4.70 31.70
N ARG A 674 6.68 -4.54 33.03
CA ARG A 674 7.77 -3.86 33.73
C ARG A 674 8.18 -4.62 34.99
N ASP A 675 9.46 -4.59 35.30
CA ASP A 675 9.96 -5.10 36.58
C ASP A 675 9.89 -4.02 37.68
N SER A 676 9.05 -4.23 38.69
CA SER A 676 8.97 -3.40 39.91
C SER A 676 10.18 -3.48 40.84
N ARG A 677 11.18 -4.33 40.55
CA ARG A 677 12.41 -4.59 41.33
C ARG A 677 12.20 -5.12 42.75
N VAL A 678 10.96 -5.46 43.11
CA VAL A 678 10.59 -6.00 44.44
C VAL A 678 9.85 -7.32 44.32
N SER A 679 10.02 -8.21 45.31
CA SER A 679 9.13 -9.36 45.45
C SER A 679 7.79 -8.88 46.00
N GLN A 680 6.82 -8.62 45.12
CA GLN A 680 5.55 -8.05 45.55
C GLN A 680 4.63 -9.12 46.14
N GLU A 681 4.25 -8.91 47.39
CA GLU A 681 3.30 -9.73 48.15
C GLU A 681 1.86 -9.19 48.02
N ALA A 682 0.87 -10.04 48.27
CA ALA A 682 -0.52 -9.58 48.35
C ALA A 682 -0.71 -8.51 49.44
N PHE A 683 -1.51 -7.48 49.14
CA PHE A 683 -1.59 -6.23 49.91
C PHE A 683 -3.03 -5.83 50.27
N THR A 684 -3.19 -4.86 51.17
CA THR A 684 -4.51 -4.39 51.62
C THR A 684 -5.25 -3.69 50.49
N CYS A 685 -6.40 -4.23 50.08
CA CYS A 685 -7.24 -3.67 49.02
C CYS A 685 -7.51 -2.17 49.20
N GLY A 686 -7.34 -1.39 48.13
CA GLY A 686 -7.47 0.08 48.15
C GLY A 686 -6.23 0.84 48.66
N THR A 687 -5.25 0.17 49.25
CA THR A 687 -3.98 0.75 49.71
C THR A 687 -2.81 0.13 48.93
N PRO A 688 -2.35 0.74 47.82
CA PRO A 688 -1.26 0.18 47.04
C PRO A 688 0.06 0.10 47.85
N PRO A 689 0.96 -0.84 47.53
CA PRO A 689 2.29 -0.91 48.14
C PRO A 689 3.13 0.34 47.83
N SER A 690 4.05 0.69 48.72
CA SER A 690 4.87 1.92 48.61
C SER A 690 5.87 1.93 47.44
N SER A 691 6.02 0.82 46.73
CA SER A 691 6.74 0.71 45.46
C SER A 691 5.96 1.29 44.27
N TYR A 692 4.65 1.53 44.40
CA TYR A 692 3.77 1.97 43.31
C TYR A 692 3.22 3.39 43.54
N PRO A 693 2.98 4.17 42.47
CA PRO A 693 3.20 3.83 41.06
C PRO A 693 4.68 3.70 40.69
N LEU A 694 5.00 2.78 39.77
CA LEU A 694 6.36 2.62 39.24
C LEU A 694 6.75 3.89 38.47
N GLY A 695 7.76 4.62 38.95
CA GLY A 695 8.32 5.76 38.24
C GLY A 695 8.99 5.38 36.92
N SER A 696 9.42 6.36 36.12
CA SER A 696 10.21 6.16 34.90
C SER A 696 11.26 7.27 34.76
N GLU A 697 12.38 7.01 34.09
CA GLU A 697 13.39 8.05 33.81
C GLU A 697 12.98 9.00 32.69
N GLY A 698 12.17 8.54 31.73
CA GLY A 698 11.58 9.43 30.72
C GLY A 698 10.55 8.77 29.83
N LEU A 699 9.72 9.60 29.20
CA LEU A 699 8.82 9.25 28.11
C LEU A 699 8.70 10.44 27.16
N LEU A 700 9.14 10.27 25.91
CA LEU A 700 9.05 11.23 24.84
C LEU A 700 8.13 10.71 23.73
N ALA A 701 7.46 11.60 23.00
CA ALA A 701 6.84 11.29 21.73
C ALA A 701 7.44 12.19 20.64
N PHE A 702 8.12 11.61 19.66
CA PHE A 702 8.54 12.27 18.43
C PHE A 702 7.41 12.09 17.41
N ASP A 703 7.02 13.16 16.71
CA ASP A 703 6.16 13.02 15.53
C ASP A 703 6.97 12.92 14.22
N MET A 704 6.25 12.79 13.11
CA MET A 704 6.84 12.64 11.77
C MET A 704 7.49 13.93 11.21
N GLN A 705 7.49 15.01 11.99
CA GLN A 705 8.21 16.26 11.74
C GLN A 705 9.31 16.48 12.80
N GLU A 706 9.66 15.42 13.55
CA GLU A 706 10.57 15.39 14.70
C GLU A 706 10.21 16.36 15.84
N ALA A 707 8.96 16.84 15.90
CA ALA A 707 8.52 17.68 17.01
C ALA A 707 8.30 16.81 18.26
N VAL A 708 8.98 17.17 19.35
CA VAL A 708 9.01 16.36 20.58
C VAL A 708 7.96 16.82 21.58
N THR A 709 7.15 15.88 22.04
CA THR A 709 6.26 16.05 23.20
C THR A 709 6.86 15.33 24.42
N GLU A 710 7.25 16.11 25.43
CA GLU A 710 7.70 15.61 26.73
C GLU A 710 6.51 15.07 27.53
N LEU A 711 6.40 13.75 27.67
CA LEU A 711 5.29 13.06 28.35
C LEU A 711 5.66 12.51 29.73
N SER A 712 6.91 12.65 30.18
CA SER A 712 7.44 12.09 31.43
C SER A 712 6.60 12.42 32.68
N ALA A 713 5.89 13.56 32.69
CA ALA A 713 4.99 13.95 33.80
C ALA A 713 3.66 13.15 33.85
N THR A 714 3.27 12.45 32.77
CA THR A 714 2.00 11.70 32.71
C THR A 714 2.07 10.34 33.41
N GLN A 715 3.27 9.74 33.47
CA GLN A 715 3.58 8.44 34.10
C GLN A 715 2.52 7.36 33.78
N PRO A 716 2.35 6.95 32.51
CA PRO A 716 1.25 6.07 32.12
C PRO A 716 1.38 4.63 32.64
N PHE A 717 2.60 4.08 32.67
CA PHE A 717 2.88 2.67 32.94
C PHE A 717 3.16 2.43 34.44
N LYS A 718 2.11 2.51 35.27
CA LYS A 718 2.19 2.67 36.73
C LYS A 718 2.41 1.38 37.53
N THR A 719 2.31 0.23 36.88
CA THR A 719 2.29 -1.12 37.49
C THR A 719 3.22 -2.06 36.71
N ASP A 720 3.46 -3.30 37.18
CA ASP A 720 4.25 -4.31 36.43
C ASP A 720 3.61 -4.63 35.07
N LEU A 721 2.36 -4.23 34.85
CA LEU A 721 1.69 -4.38 33.57
C LEU A 721 0.71 -3.25 33.27
N THR A 722 0.80 -2.62 32.11
CA THR A 722 -0.19 -1.63 31.70
C THR A 722 -0.44 -1.65 30.18
N ARG A 723 -1.70 -1.48 29.77
CA ARG A 723 -2.15 -1.26 28.39
C ARG A 723 -2.74 0.15 28.28
N VAL A 724 -2.27 0.98 27.36
CA VAL A 724 -2.69 2.39 27.25
C VAL A 724 -2.88 2.81 25.78
N ARG A 725 -4.00 3.47 25.51
CA ARG A 725 -4.31 4.08 24.21
C ARG A 725 -3.50 5.35 23.98
N VAL A 726 -2.72 5.40 22.89
CA VAL A 726 -2.10 6.65 22.38
C VAL A 726 -3.19 7.61 21.90
N GLY A 727 -3.09 8.89 22.26
CA GLY A 727 -4.16 9.89 22.11
C GLY A 727 -5.25 9.81 23.19
N GLY A 728 -5.18 8.83 24.10
CA GLY A 728 -6.04 8.75 25.28
C GLY A 728 -5.54 9.64 26.42
N GLY A 729 -6.38 9.87 27.44
CA GLY A 729 -6.06 10.78 28.56
C GLY A 729 -4.84 10.41 29.41
N ALA A 730 -4.25 9.21 29.23
CA ALA A 730 -3.00 8.80 29.87
C ALA A 730 -1.77 8.88 28.95
N LEU A 731 -1.96 8.92 27.62
CA LEU A 731 -0.92 9.17 26.61
C LEU A 731 -1.42 10.26 25.64
N PRO A 732 -1.49 11.53 26.07
CA PRO A 732 -2.17 12.61 25.35
C PRO A 732 -1.34 13.18 24.18
N VAL A 733 -0.95 12.32 23.25
CA VAL A 733 -0.31 12.70 21.98
C VAL A 733 -1.34 13.32 21.02
N THR A 734 -0.95 14.39 20.33
CA THR A 734 -1.81 15.13 19.39
C THR A 734 -1.37 15.06 17.93
N SER A 735 -0.16 14.59 17.65
CA SER A 735 0.33 14.33 16.29
C SER A 735 -0.37 13.11 15.67
N LYS A 736 -0.44 13.02 14.32
CA LYS A 736 -1.10 11.91 13.61
C LYS A 736 -0.43 10.57 13.91
N ASN A 737 0.90 10.53 13.73
CA ASN A 737 1.79 9.37 13.81
C ASN A 737 3.11 9.78 14.48
N GLY A 738 3.90 8.81 14.91
CA GLY A 738 5.24 9.05 15.43
C GLY A 738 5.91 7.84 16.09
N THR A 739 6.92 8.11 16.89
CA THR A 739 7.63 7.14 17.74
C THR A 739 7.63 7.60 19.19
N LEU A 740 7.14 6.76 20.11
CA LEU A 740 7.30 6.94 21.54
C LEU A 740 8.65 6.37 21.97
N VAL A 741 9.43 7.11 22.75
CA VAL A 741 10.69 6.66 23.34
C VAL A 741 10.51 6.61 24.85
N PHE A 742 10.59 5.41 25.42
CA PHE A 742 10.28 5.12 26.82
C PHE A 742 11.46 4.47 27.54
N SER A 743 11.82 4.96 28.72
CA SER A 743 12.76 4.29 29.62
C SER A 743 12.04 3.75 30.85
N SER A 744 12.08 2.43 31.07
CA SER A 744 11.53 1.77 32.26
C SER A 744 12.43 1.88 33.49
N ASN A 745 13.64 2.42 33.38
CA ASN A 745 14.53 2.69 34.51
C ASN A 745 13.88 3.58 35.55
N MET A 746 14.41 3.51 36.77
CA MET A 746 13.83 4.16 37.95
C MET A 746 14.92 4.78 38.83
N ALA A 747 14.54 5.73 39.68
CA ALA A 747 15.47 6.27 40.67
C ALA A 747 16.11 5.14 41.53
N PRO A 748 17.43 5.22 41.81
CA PRO A 748 18.15 4.29 42.68
C PRO A 748 17.42 4.03 44.00
N SER A 749 17.19 2.75 44.32
CA SER A 749 16.50 2.35 45.55
C SER A 749 17.20 1.20 46.28
N PRO A 750 17.20 1.17 47.63
CA PRO A 750 17.67 0.02 48.38
C PRO A 750 16.95 -1.27 47.94
N GLY A 751 17.72 -2.31 47.64
CA GLY A 751 17.17 -3.60 47.19
C GLY A 751 17.08 -3.78 45.66
N GLY A 752 17.51 -2.81 44.85
CA GLY A 752 17.83 -3.06 43.43
C GLY A 752 19.15 -3.82 43.22
N PRO A 753 19.56 -4.07 41.97
CA PRO A 753 20.84 -4.71 41.64
C PRO A 753 22.02 -3.89 42.18
N ALA A 754 23.12 -4.57 42.55
CA ALA A 754 24.30 -3.91 43.11
C ALA A 754 25.24 -3.33 42.05
N PHE A 755 25.20 -3.85 40.82
CA PHE A 755 25.97 -3.34 39.68
C PHE A 755 25.33 -2.06 39.10
N ASP A 756 24.00 -2.04 39.04
CA ASP A 756 23.21 -0.90 38.60
C ASP A 756 21.90 -0.81 39.42
N PRO A 757 21.80 0.11 40.40
CA PRO A 757 20.59 0.27 41.20
C PRO A 757 19.46 1.04 40.53
N ALA A 758 19.67 1.64 39.35
CA ALA A 758 18.68 2.45 38.62
C ALA A 758 18.02 1.65 37.48
N ALA A 759 18.79 0.74 36.86
CA ALA A 759 18.30 -0.22 35.87
C ALA A 759 16.98 -0.86 36.31
N ALA A 760 16.02 -0.97 35.39
CA ALA A 760 14.80 -1.76 35.57
C ALA A 760 14.30 -2.26 34.21
N GLN A 761 14.32 -3.58 34.00
CA GLN A 761 13.91 -4.23 32.75
C GLN A 761 12.41 -4.06 32.44
N SER A 762 12.06 -4.15 31.16
CA SER A 762 10.69 -4.17 30.66
C SER A 762 10.58 -4.92 29.33
N TYR A 763 9.36 -5.23 28.93
CA TYR A 763 9.00 -5.59 27.57
C TYR A 763 7.89 -4.65 27.08
N ALA A 764 8.05 -4.05 25.91
CA ALA A 764 7.03 -3.19 25.30
C ALA A 764 6.62 -3.73 23.93
N MET A 765 5.39 -3.41 23.53
CA MET A 765 4.81 -3.77 22.24
C MET A 765 3.69 -2.77 21.88
N ALA A 766 3.52 -2.51 20.58
CA ALA A 766 2.43 -1.70 20.06
C ALA A 766 1.41 -2.57 19.32
N ILE A 767 0.12 -2.30 19.55
CA ILE A 767 -1.00 -2.91 18.84
C ILE A 767 -1.71 -1.82 18.07
N HIS A 768 -1.58 -1.83 16.75
CA HIS A 768 -2.23 -0.86 15.86
C HIS A 768 -3.56 -1.42 15.36
N TYR A 769 -4.64 -0.68 15.61
CA TYR A 769 -6.01 -0.96 15.20
C TYR A 769 -6.39 -0.04 14.03
N PRO A 770 -5.93 -0.33 12.79
CA PRO A 770 -6.05 0.58 11.65
C PRO A 770 -7.47 1.12 11.49
N GLY A 771 -7.65 2.43 11.33
CA GLY A 771 -8.97 3.05 11.32
C GLY A 771 -9.92 2.41 10.29
N LEU A 772 -11.09 1.95 10.72
CA LEU A 772 -12.18 1.78 9.77
C LEU A 772 -12.64 3.18 9.38
N LYS A 773 -12.93 3.33 8.10
CA LYS A 773 -13.15 4.61 7.41
C LYS A 773 -14.45 5.33 7.82
N SER A 774 -15.10 4.85 8.89
CA SER A 774 -16.27 5.39 9.58
C SER A 774 -15.94 6.01 10.95
N GLY A 775 -14.66 6.27 11.26
CA GLY A 775 -14.21 6.74 12.59
C GLY A 775 -14.36 5.69 13.70
N THR A 776 -14.61 4.43 13.34
CA THR A 776 -14.58 3.28 14.24
C THR A 776 -13.25 2.56 14.04
N LEU A 777 -12.61 2.10 15.10
CA LEU A 777 -11.33 1.39 14.95
C LEU A 777 -11.51 0.03 14.29
N SER A 778 -10.47 -0.48 13.60
CA SER A 778 -10.45 -1.87 13.16
C SER A 778 -10.68 -2.77 14.36
N LYS A 779 -11.51 -3.80 14.15
CA LYS A 779 -11.67 -4.89 15.12
C LYS A 779 -10.48 -5.85 15.11
N PHE A 780 -9.37 -5.49 14.49
CA PHE A 780 -8.16 -6.29 14.33
C PHE A 780 -6.97 -5.42 14.68
N GLY A 781 -6.18 -5.91 15.62
CA GLY A 781 -4.91 -5.32 16.01
C GLY A 781 -3.80 -6.01 15.24
N THR A 782 -3.09 -5.26 14.41
CA THR A 782 -1.80 -5.69 13.84
C THR A 782 -0.70 -5.18 14.75
N ASN A 783 0.25 -6.04 15.15
CA ASN A 783 1.36 -5.62 15.98
C ASN A 783 2.25 -4.64 15.19
N LEU A 784 2.74 -3.59 15.84
CA LEU A 784 3.89 -2.83 15.36
C LEU A 784 5.10 -3.19 16.22
N ALA A 785 6.26 -3.36 15.59
CA ALA A 785 7.50 -3.65 16.26
C ALA A 785 7.87 -2.51 17.23
N ALA A 786 7.88 -2.81 18.52
CA ALA A 786 8.64 -2.02 19.48
C ALA A 786 10.07 -2.60 19.55
N VAL A 787 11.09 -1.74 19.63
CA VAL A 787 12.49 -2.16 19.68
C VAL A 787 13.12 -1.79 21.01
N GLY A 788 13.64 -2.81 21.69
CA GLY A 788 14.50 -2.64 22.86
C GLY A 788 15.90 -2.18 22.44
N VAL A 789 16.26 -0.95 22.83
CA VAL A 789 17.46 -0.20 22.42
C VAL A 789 18.71 -0.61 23.21
N ASP A 790 18.53 -1.26 24.36
CA ASP A 790 19.58 -1.68 25.29
C ASP A 790 19.29 -3.07 25.92
N SER A 791 19.93 -3.40 27.05
CA SER A 791 19.62 -4.53 27.94
C SER A 791 19.86 -4.07 29.37
N ALA A 792 19.10 -4.55 30.37
CA ALA A 792 19.33 -4.17 31.77
C ALA A 792 20.68 -4.67 32.36
N THR A 793 21.48 -5.44 31.62
CA THR A 793 22.92 -5.63 31.96
C THR A 793 23.79 -4.39 31.69
N ARG A 794 23.30 -3.44 30.89
CA ARG A 794 23.93 -2.20 30.42
C ARG A 794 22.85 -1.13 30.20
N ALA A 795 22.05 -0.84 31.23
CA ALA A 795 20.89 0.03 31.12
C ALA A 795 21.26 1.47 30.67
N HIS A 796 20.41 2.09 29.85
CA HIS A 796 20.66 3.42 29.31
C HIS A 796 19.93 4.53 30.08
N HIS A 797 20.71 5.46 30.65
CA HIS A 797 20.24 6.47 31.61
C HIS A 797 20.23 7.92 31.08
N SER A 798 20.21 8.12 29.75
CA SER A 798 19.88 9.41 29.15
C SER A 798 18.75 9.29 28.13
N MET A 799 17.98 10.38 28.00
CA MET A 799 16.77 10.47 27.18
C MET A 799 16.86 11.71 26.28
N PRO A 800 16.63 11.60 24.95
CA PRO A 800 16.51 10.36 24.18
C PRO A 800 17.82 9.52 24.17
N PRO A 801 17.79 8.26 23.72
CA PRO A 801 18.96 7.39 23.73
C PRO A 801 20.07 7.84 22.78
N HIS A 802 21.28 7.31 23.00
CA HIS A 802 22.44 7.51 22.13
C HIS A 802 22.94 6.16 21.58
N GLU A 803 23.66 6.19 20.46
CA GLU A 803 24.17 4.99 19.77
C GLU A 803 25.20 4.20 20.60
N GLY A 804 25.77 4.81 21.62
CA GLY A 804 26.78 4.21 22.48
C GLY A 804 27.26 5.16 23.57
N VAL A 805 27.84 4.57 24.60
CA VAL A 805 28.42 5.28 25.75
C VAL A 805 29.94 5.26 25.61
N TRP A 806 30.58 6.41 25.82
CA TRP A 806 32.03 6.46 25.95
C TRP A 806 32.44 5.98 27.34
N ASP A 807 33.03 4.79 27.44
CA ASP A 807 33.62 4.31 28.68
C ASP A 807 34.88 5.15 28.97
N VAL A 808 34.73 6.13 29.87
CA VAL A 808 35.81 7.05 30.27
C VAL A 808 36.92 6.33 31.05
N ALA A 809 36.63 5.19 31.68
CA ALA A 809 37.62 4.44 32.47
C ALA A 809 38.54 3.58 31.58
N ASN A 810 37.99 3.01 30.50
CA ASN A 810 38.75 2.20 29.53
C ASN A 810 39.12 2.96 28.24
N ASN A 811 38.56 4.16 28.03
CA ASN A 811 38.67 4.98 26.83
C ASN A 811 38.24 4.21 25.55
N VAL A 812 37.05 3.61 25.61
CA VAL A 812 36.44 2.80 24.54
C VAL A 812 35.01 3.26 24.29
N TYR A 813 34.61 3.38 23.02
CA TYR A 813 33.20 3.53 22.66
C TYR A 813 32.50 2.17 22.76
N VAL A 814 31.42 2.11 23.53
CA VAL A 814 30.63 0.90 23.75
C VAL A 814 29.22 1.12 23.18
N PRO A 815 28.80 0.40 22.13
CA PRO A 815 27.43 0.45 21.61
C PRO A 815 26.40 0.18 22.71
N THR A 816 25.24 0.84 22.67
CA THR A 816 24.22 0.76 23.73
C THR A 816 23.62 -0.64 23.88
N LYS A 817 23.31 -1.32 22.77
CA LYS A 817 23.01 -2.75 22.77
C LYS A 817 24.26 -3.56 22.43
N ALA A 818 24.47 -4.67 23.14
CA ALA A 818 25.44 -5.67 22.73
C ALA A 818 24.94 -6.36 21.46
N LEU A 819 25.81 -6.55 20.46
CA LEU A 819 25.45 -7.24 19.23
C LEU A 819 25.29 -8.75 19.50
N ALA A 820 24.24 -9.35 18.97
CA ALA A 820 23.87 -10.75 19.16
C ALA A 820 24.04 -11.53 17.84
N ILE A 821 25.25 -11.46 17.30
CA ILE A 821 25.55 -11.86 15.93
C ILE A 821 25.23 -13.35 15.65
N GLY A 822 24.28 -13.58 14.75
CA GLY A 822 23.91 -14.91 14.23
C GLY A 822 22.51 -15.39 14.62
N VAL A 823 21.71 -14.58 15.32
CA VAL A 823 20.29 -14.83 15.57
C VAL A 823 19.42 -13.77 14.90
N SER A 824 18.19 -14.11 14.49
CA SER A 824 17.21 -13.14 13.97
C SER A 824 16.49 -12.48 15.15
N ASP A 825 17.17 -11.52 15.78
CA ASP A 825 16.58 -10.66 16.81
C ASP A 825 15.82 -9.45 16.21
N VAL A 826 15.38 -8.54 17.08
CA VAL A 826 14.82 -7.22 16.70
C VAL A 826 15.66 -6.05 17.22
N ALA A 827 16.96 -6.25 17.44
CA ALA A 827 17.89 -5.20 17.85
C ALA A 827 18.16 -4.20 16.72
N PRO A 828 18.67 -2.98 17.01
CA PRO A 828 19.10 -2.03 15.98
C PRO A 828 20.01 -2.69 14.93
N ALA A 829 19.81 -2.38 13.66
CA ALA A 829 20.44 -3.08 12.54
C ALA A 829 21.00 -2.14 11.45
N ALA A 830 21.98 -2.63 10.68
CA ALA A 830 22.62 -1.91 9.57
C ALA A 830 22.11 -2.37 8.19
N THR A 831 21.34 -3.46 8.16
CA THR A 831 20.52 -3.89 7.03
C THR A 831 19.17 -4.35 7.56
N LEU A 832 18.09 -3.99 6.87
CA LEU A 832 16.76 -4.58 7.07
C LEU A 832 16.31 -5.31 5.80
N LEU A 833 15.58 -6.42 5.96
CA LEU A 833 14.98 -7.20 4.89
C LEU A 833 13.46 -7.23 5.06
N ALA A 834 12.72 -6.80 4.03
CA ALA A 834 11.31 -7.14 3.87
C ALA A 834 11.22 -8.47 3.11
N PRO A 835 10.97 -9.61 3.77
CA PRO A 835 11.23 -10.95 3.23
C PRO A 835 10.32 -11.30 2.04
N HIS A 836 9.13 -10.68 1.97
CA HIS A 836 8.22 -10.78 0.84
C HIS A 836 7.37 -9.51 0.72
N PHE A 837 7.04 -9.12 -0.52
CA PHE A 837 5.99 -8.14 -0.81
C PHE A 837 5.04 -8.64 -1.89
N GLU A 838 3.80 -8.17 -1.82
CA GLU A 838 2.77 -8.34 -2.84
C GLU A 838 2.11 -6.98 -3.14
N VAL A 839 1.98 -6.63 -4.43
CA VAL A 839 1.37 -5.39 -4.89
C VAL A 839 0.53 -5.64 -6.15
N ASP A 840 -0.77 -5.35 -6.09
CA ASP A 840 -1.63 -5.29 -7.27
C ASP A 840 -1.23 -4.10 -8.15
N THR A 841 -0.89 -4.35 -9.41
CA THR A 841 -0.43 -3.30 -10.34
C THR A 841 -1.56 -2.66 -11.15
N VAL A 842 -2.83 -3.02 -10.89
CA VAL A 842 -4.01 -2.57 -11.65
C VAL A 842 -5.14 -2.07 -10.75
N ASP A 843 -5.47 -2.73 -9.65
CA ASP A 843 -6.49 -2.26 -8.69
C ASP A 843 -5.83 -1.51 -7.51
N PRO A 844 -6.04 -0.19 -7.33
CA PRO A 844 -5.52 0.54 -6.16
C PRO A 844 -6.15 0.08 -4.83
N SER A 845 -7.23 -0.71 -4.86
CA SER A 845 -7.88 -1.33 -3.69
C SER A 845 -7.46 -2.79 -3.46
N GLY A 846 -6.61 -3.36 -4.32
CA GLY A 846 -6.09 -4.72 -4.18
C GLY A 846 -5.08 -4.87 -3.05
N VAL A 847 -4.26 -5.93 -3.12
CA VAL A 847 -3.15 -6.14 -2.18
C VAL A 847 -2.06 -5.09 -2.40
N ASN A 848 -1.51 -4.56 -1.30
CA ASN A 848 -0.38 -3.64 -1.28
C ASN A 848 0.54 -3.99 -0.12
N THR A 849 1.83 -3.66 -0.24
CA THR A 849 2.80 -3.75 0.85
C THR A 849 3.34 -2.35 1.16
N GLN A 850 3.18 -1.92 2.41
CA GLN A 850 3.70 -0.67 2.95
C GLN A 850 4.81 -1.01 3.96
N ILE A 851 5.91 -0.25 3.94
CA ILE A 851 7.08 -0.50 4.78
C ILE A 851 7.45 0.79 5.52
N ARG A 852 7.44 0.75 6.86
CA ARG A 852 7.92 1.84 7.72
C ARG A 852 9.37 1.59 8.09
N LEU A 853 10.22 2.60 7.88
CA LEU A 853 11.60 2.64 8.36
C LEU A 853 11.68 3.62 9.54
N VAL A 854 12.51 3.33 10.53
CA VAL A 854 12.75 4.18 11.70
C VAL A 854 14.27 4.27 11.95
N ASN A 855 14.77 5.49 12.14
CA ASN A 855 16.09 5.73 12.70
C ASN A 855 15.96 5.80 14.23
N LEU A 856 16.65 4.94 14.97
CA LEU A 856 16.50 4.80 16.42
C LEU A 856 17.35 5.80 17.23
N PHE A 857 18.06 6.72 16.56
CA PHE A 857 19.08 7.55 17.19
C PHE A 857 19.22 8.95 16.58
N ALA A 858 19.93 9.83 17.30
CA ALA A 858 20.12 11.23 16.96
C ALA A 858 20.95 11.53 15.69
N SER A 859 21.76 10.59 15.19
CA SER A 859 22.55 10.80 13.96
C SER A 859 21.71 10.57 12.72
N ALA A 860 21.74 11.52 11.77
CA ALA A 860 21.07 11.34 10.49
C ALA A 860 21.65 10.16 9.70
N LEU A 861 20.77 9.40 9.06
CA LEU A 861 21.08 8.23 8.24
C LEU A 861 20.72 8.49 6.79
N LEU A 862 21.47 7.82 5.91
CA LEU A 862 21.06 7.62 4.53
C LEU A 862 20.87 6.11 4.32
N VAL A 863 19.71 5.72 3.80
CA VAL A 863 19.30 4.33 3.63
C VAL A 863 19.17 4.02 2.15
N HIS A 864 19.95 3.08 1.63
CA HIS A 864 19.84 2.61 0.27
C HIS A 864 18.80 1.49 0.19
N VAL A 865 17.73 1.73 -0.57
CA VAL A 865 16.67 0.75 -0.80
C VAL A 865 16.98 -0.02 -2.07
N THR A 866 17.11 -1.34 -2.00
CA THR A 866 17.21 -2.22 -3.18
C THR A 866 15.97 -3.09 -3.29
N LEU A 867 15.28 -3.00 -4.43
CA LEU A 867 14.13 -3.84 -4.78
C LEU A 867 14.59 -5.07 -5.57
N TRP A 868 14.14 -6.26 -5.17
CA TRP A 868 14.58 -7.54 -5.73
C TRP A 868 13.39 -8.38 -6.21
N THR A 869 13.57 -9.14 -7.30
CA THR A 869 12.57 -10.13 -7.74
C THR A 869 12.46 -11.32 -6.79
N ASP A 870 11.42 -12.13 -6.97
CA ASP A 870 11.27 -13.44 -6.33
C ASP A 870 12.39 -14.45 -6.67
N TYR A 871 13.21 -14.21 -7.70
CA TYR A 871 14.48 -14.92 -7.94
C TYR A 871 15.72 -14.29 -7.29
N GLY A 872 15.64 -13.09 -6.71
CA GLY A 872 16.80 -12.38 -6.16
C GLY A 872 17.67 -11.69 -7.20
N ILE A 873 17.06 -11.10 -8.22
CA ILE A 873 17.71 -10.18 -9.17
C ILE A 873 17.28 -8.74 -8.81
N PRO A 874 18.21 -7.78 -8.64
CA PRO A 874 17.87 -6.40 -8.27
C PRO A 874 17.28 -5.65 -9.47
N THR A 875 16.27 -4.82 -9.24
CA THR A 875 15.44 -4.21 -10.29
C THR A 875 15.44 -2.69 -10.23
N HIS A 876 15.12 -2.12 -9.07
CA HIS A 876 15.08 -0.69 -8.81
C HIS A 876 15.77 -0.38 -7.48
N ARG A 877 16.19 0.88 -7.34
CA ARG A 877 16.88 1.38 -6.16
C ARG A 877 16.74 2.89 -6.03
N PHE A 878 16.68 3.35 -4.80
CA PHE A 878 16.61 4.77 -4.44
C PHE A 878 17.22 4.93 -3.04
N ASN A 879 17.46 6.17 -2.62
CA ASN A 879 17.94 6.47 -1.28
C ASN A 879 16.80 7.15 -0.51
N VAL A 880 16.65 6.82 0.76
CA VAL A 880 15.80 7.53 1.73
C VAL A 880 16.74 8.20 2.73
N TYR A 881 16.57 9.50 2.94
CA TYR A 881 17.25 10.22 4.02
C TYR A 881 16.37 10.22 5.26
N LEU A 882 16.97 9.98 6.42
CA LEU A 882 16.30 10.02 7.72
C LEU A 882 17.11 10.93 8.64
N THR A 883 16.50 11.96 9.21
CA THR A 883 17.10 12.75 10.30
C THR A 883 17.06 11.97 11.63
N GLY A 884 17.49 12.57 12.73
CA GLY A 884 17.63 11.88 14.03
C GLY A 884 16.29 11.57 14.70
N PHE A 885 16.00 10.29 14.96
CA PHE A 885 14.69 9.78 15.41
C PHE A 885 13.56 9.85 14.34
N ASP A 886 13.91 10.14 13.08
CA ASP A 886 12.99 10.19 11.93
C ASP A 886 12.43 8.82 11.53
N SER A 887 11.33 8.82 10.78
CA SER A 887 10.78 7.63 10.15
C SER A 887 10.05 7.91 8.82
N SER A 888 10.23 7.03 7.84
CA SER A 888 9.69 7.16 6.47
C SER A 888 8.76 5.99 6.12
N LEU A 889 7.81 6.21 5.18
CA LEU A 889 6.85 5.20 4.73
C LEU A 889 6.97 4.92 3.22
N VAL A 890 7.57 3.78 2.90
CA VAL A 890 7.67 3.26 1.54
C VAL A 890 6.42 2.44 1.19
N ASP A 891 5.47 3.07 0.51
CA ASP A 891 4.32 2.38 -0.10
C ASP A 891 4.72 1.80 -1.48
N LEU A 892 4.69 0.47 -1.64
CA LEU A 892 5.16 -0.14 -2.89
C LEU A 892 4.15 -0.03 -4.05
N ARG A 893 2.84 0.07 -3.79
CA ARG A 893 1.85 0.42 -4.83
C ARG A 893 2.09 1.83 -5.37
N TRP A 894 2.56 2.77 -4.56
CA TRP A 894 2.97 4.08 -5.06
C TRP A 894 4.13 3.97 -6.05
N LEU A 895 5.12 3.12 -5.77
CA LEU A 895 6.21 2.84 -6.71
C LEU A 895 5.71 2.13 -7.99
N PHE A 896 4.91 1.07 -7.84
CA PHE A 896 4.48 0.20 -8.94
C PHE A 896 3.31 0.74 -9.80
N GLN A 897 2.47 1.63 -9.28
CA GLN A 897 1.36 2.24 -10.04
C GLN A 897 1.65 3.69 -10.45
N LYS A 898 2.36 4.47 -9.63
CA LYS A 898 2.52 5.93 -9.80
C LYS A 898 3.96 6.36 -10.08
N GLY A 899 4.94 5.50 -9.81
CA GLY A 899 6.36 5.83 -9.91
C GLY A 899 6.88 6.72 -8.78
N LEU A 900 6.18 6.75 -7.63
CA LEU A 900 6.49 7.60 -6.49
C LEU A 900 7.12 6.80 -5.35
N VAL A 901 7.98 7.45 -4.58
CA VAL A 901 8.51 7.00 -3.29
C VAL A 901 8.47 8.18 -2.32
N ASP A 902 8.78 7.97 -1.05
CA ASP A 902 8.72 9.01 -0.03
C ASP A 902 9.74 10.15 -0.32
N LEU A 903 9.35 11.39 -0.02
CA LEU A 903 10.12 12.57 -0.40
C LEU A 903 11.02 13.03 0.77
N THR A 904 12.29 12.67 0.71
CA THR A 904 13.29 12.99 1.73
C THR A 904 14.51 13.68 1.12
N ALA A 905 15.14 14.62 1.84
CA ALA A 905 16.27 15.39 1.31
C ALA A 905 17.25 15.82 2.42
N SER A 906 18.55 15.70 2.18
CA SER A 906 19.57 16.09 3.16
C SER A 906 19.77 17.61 3.21
N ALA A 907 20.36 18.14 4.29
CA ALA A 907 20.62 19.58 4.52
C ALA A 907 21.16 20.37 3.31
N GLY A 908 21.90 19.72 2.41
CA GLY A 908 22.46 20.35 1.21
C GLY A 908 21.48 20.53 0.04
N GLN A 909 20.36 19.82 0.06
CA GLN A 909 19.27 19.89 -0.92
C GLN A 909 18.00 20.52 -0.31
N ASP A 910 17.81 20.40 1.01
CA ASP A 910 16.80 21.12 1.78
C ASP A 910 17.44 21.94 2.92
N PRO A 911 18.02 23.13 2.63
CA PRO A 911 18.61 24.01 3.64
C PRO A 911 17.56 24.75 4.50
N THR A 912 16.29 24.31 4.44
CA THR A 912 15.14 24.93 5.08
C THR A 912 14.37 23.98 6.01
N GLY A 913 14.63 22.67 5.97
CA GLY A 913 13.83 21.67 6.70
C GLY A 913 12.37 21.58 6.24
N GLY A 914 12.12 21.85 4.95
CA GLY A 914 10.78 21.85 4.34
C GLY A 914 10.42 20.56 3.59
N ILE A 915 11.34 19.61 3.45
CA ILE A 915 11.17 18.27 2.88
C ILE A 915 11.49 17.22 3.95
N SER A 916 12.62 17.41 4.65
CA SER A 916 12.99 16.61 5.83
C SER A 916 13.16 17.55 7.03
N PRO A 917 12.10 17.78 7.82
CA PRO A 917 12.16 18.61 9.02
C PRO A 917 13.15 18.07 10.06
N ARG A 918 13.68 18.96 10.89
CA ARG A 918 14.70 18.63 11.91
C ARG A 918 14.25 19.10 13.30
N GLY A 919 14.20 18.16 14.24
CA GLY A 919 13.91 18.39 15.66
C GLY A 919 15.13 18.85 16.48
N ASP A 920 14.87 19.22 17.74
CA ASP A 920 15.87 19.81 18.64
C ASP A 920 17.03 18.83 18.97
N TYR A 921 16.74 17.54 19.06
CA TYR A 921 17.71 16.48 19.41
C TYR A 921 18.48 15.93 18.21
N SER A 922 18.06 16.30 17.01
CA SER A 922 18.40 15.60 15.78
C SER A 922 19.60 16.23 15.07
N GLN A 923 20.46 15.40 14.50
CA GLN A 923 21.42 15.85 13.50
C GLN A 923 20.72 16.00 12.14
N ASP A 924 21.18 16.98 11.37
CA ASP A 924 20.89 17.11 9.94
C ASP A 924 22.23 17.30 9.23
N ILE A 925 22.50 16.47 8.23
CA ILE A 925 23.82 16.29 7.62
C ILE A 925 23.70 16.45 6.10
N ASN A 926 24.50 17.34 5.52
CA ASN A 926 24.62 17.45 4.06
C ASN A 926 25.40 16.26 3.48
N PHE A 927 24.69 15.26 2.98
CA PHE A 927 25.27 14.19 2.17
C PHE A 927 25.52 14.73 0.75
N ALA A 928 26.72 15.30 0.52
CA ALA A 928 27.05 16.00 -0.72
C ALA A 928 26.83 15.16 -2.00
N SER A 929 26.99 13.83 -1.93
CA SER A 929 26.74 12.88 -3.04
C SER A 929 25.25 12.75 -3.41
N CYS A 930 24.32 13.23 -2.58
CA CYS A 930 22.88 13.27 -2.83
C CYS A 930 22.41 14.47 -3.65
N THR A 931 23.30 15.41 -3.99
CA THR A 931 22.97 16.59 -4.80
C THR A 931 22.43 16.18 -6.18
N GLY A 932 21.14 16.43 -6.44
CA GLY A 932 20.46 16.00 -7.66
C GLY A 932 20.02 14.53 -7.69
N GLN A 933 20.13 13.81 -6.57
CA GLN A 933 19.52 12.48 -6.36
C GLN A 933 18.40 12.51 -5.31
N LEU A 934 18.44 13.46 -4.38
CA LEU A 934 17.37 13.75 -3.43
C LEU A 934 16.74 15.13 -3.68
N PRO A 935 15.41 15.30 -3.50
CA PRO A 935 14.43 14.22 -3.26
C PRO A 935 14.30 13.29 -4.47
N PRO A 936 13.89 12.01 -4.29
CA PRO A 936 13.87 11.03 -5.37
C PRO A 936 12.97 11.44 -6.54
N ALA A 937 13.50 11.32 -7.76
CA ALA A 937 12.76 11.66 -8.97
C ALA A 937 11.68 10.60 -9.31
N ARG A 938 10.48 11.07 -9.70
CA ARG A 938 9.37 10.22 -10.14
C ARG A 938 9.76 9.34 -11.33
N LEU A 939 9.41 8.04 -11.28
CA LEU A 939 9.61 7.13 -12.42
C LEU A 939 8.67 7.48 -13.58
N SER A 940 9.21 7.48 -14.79
CA SER A 940 8.41 7.62 -16.01
C SER A 940 7.51 6.40 -16.25
N ALA A 941 6.40 6.58 -16.96
CA ALA A 941 5.46 5.49 -17.29
C ALA A 941 6.13 4.26 -17.95
N ALA A 942 7.21 4.47 -18.73
CA ALA A 942 7.99 3.39 -19.33
C ALA A 942 8.84 2.63 -18.29
N ALA A 943 9.40 3.32 -17.28
CA ALA A 943 10.12 2.69 -16.18
C ALA A 943 9.18 1.94 -15.22
N ILE A 944 7.99 2.48 -14.95
CA ILE A 944 6.92 1.80 -14.20
C ILE A 944 6.51 0.51 -14.95
N ALA A 945 6.25 0.58 -16.26
CA ALA A 945 5.88 -0.58 -17.06
C ALA A 945 6.97 -1.66 -17.14
N ASP A 946 8.26 -1.27 -17.23
CA ASP A 946 9.39 -2.21 -17.14
C ASP A 946 9.45 -2.91 -15.77
N LEU A 947 9.25 -2.15 -14.68
CA LEU A 947 9.26 -2.67 -13.31
C LEU A 947 8.10 -3.65 -13.04
N VAL A 948 6.88 -3.27 -13.42
CA VAL A 948 5.68 -4.12 -13.37
C VAL A 948 5.86 -5.39 -14.22
N SER A 949 6.45 -5.27 -15.42
CA SER A 949 6.74 -6.43 -16.28
C SER A 949 7.69 -7.41 -15.56
N VAL A 950 8.81 -6.92 -15.04
CA VAL A 950 9.81 -7.72 -14.34
C VAL A 950 9.23 -8.46 -13.13
N HIS A 951 8.49 -7.76 -12.26
CA HIS A 951 7.96 -8.33 -11.02
C HIS A 951 6.68 -9.16 -11.20
N THR A 952 6.08 -9.17 -12.39
CA THR A 952 5.02 -10.13 -12.77
C THR A 952 5.54 -11.24 -13.70
N GLY A 953 6.87 -11.43 -13.76
CA GLY A 953 7.54 -12.50 -14.51
C GLY A 953 7.47 -12.39 -16.03
N LYS A 954 7.20 -11.19 -16.54
CA LYS A 954 7.13 -10.88 -17.98
C LYS A 954 8.47 -10.32 -18.46
N ALA A 955 8.64 -10.22 -19.78
CA ALA A 955 9.87 -9.73 -20.39
C ALA A 955 10.08 -8.24 -20.09
N SER A 956 11.25 -7.89 -19.56
CA SER A 956 11.69 -6.50 -19.40
C SER A 956 11.88 -5.84 -20.77
N PRO A 957 11.09 -4.81 -21.14
CA PRO A 957 11.25 -4.14 -22.43
C PRO A 957 12.49 -3.24 -22.49
N VAL A 958 13.00 -2.79 -21.33
CA VAL A 958 14.02 -1.73 -21.26
C VAL A 958 15.29 -2.21 -20.55
N ARG A 959 15.18 -2.74 -19.32
CA ARG A 959 16.32 -2.99 -18.42
C ARG A 959 17.12 -4.24 -18.73
N PHE A 960 16.48 -5.33 -19.14
CA PHE A 960 17.12 -6.62 -19.39
C PHE A 960 17.02 -7.10 -20.85
N GLY A 961 16.66 -6.23 -21.79
CA GLY A 961 16.71 -6.51 -23.23
C GLY A 961 15.82 -7.66 -23.68
N GLY A 962 14.56 -7.69 -23.23
CA GLY A 962 13.59 -8.74 -23.56
C GLY A 962 13.69 -10.01 -22.70
N LYS A 963 14.59 -10.04 -21.70
CA LYS A 963 14.71 -11.14 -20.74
C LYS A 963 13.77 -10.99 -19.54
N CYS A 964 13.56 -12.09 -18.82
CA CYS A 964 12.81 -12.14 -17.58
C CYS A 964 13.76 -12.14 -16.37
N ALA A 965 13.25 -11.70 -15.22
CA ALA A 965 13.96 -11.72 -13.95
C ALA A 965 13.09 -12.13 -12.73
N GLY A 966 11.76 -12.15 -12.86
CA GLY A 966 10.82 -12.71 -11.87
C GLY A 966 10.09 -13.96 -12.39
N ALA A 967 9.32 -14.65 -11.54
CA ALA A 967 8.53 -15.83 -11.95
C ALA A 967 7.15 -15.46 -12.54
N PRO A 968 6.69 -16.15 -13.61
CA PRO A 968 5.45 -15.82 -14.31
C PRO A 968 4.22 -16.43 -13.61
N HIS A 969 3.79 -15.83 -12.50
CA HIS A 969 2.60 -16.26 -11.73
C HIS A 969 1.28 -16.15 -12.51
N GLY A 970 1.25 -15.35 -13.59
CA GLY A 970 0.12 -15.27 -14.52
C GLY A 970 -0.95 -14.23 -14.16
N ASP A 971 -0.73 -13.46 -13.08
CA ASP A 971 -1.63 -12.42 -12.58
C ASP A 971 -1.08 -10.99 -12.79
N ALA A 972 -1.67 -10.03 -12.09
CA ALA A 972 -1.28 -8.62 -12.06
C ALA A 972 -0.49 -8.24 -10.79
N ILE A 973 -0.10 -9.23 -9.96
CA ILE A 973 0.52 -8.98 -8.65
C ILE A 973 2.04 -8.98 -8.79
N ALA A 974 2.66 -7.82 -8.61
CA ALA A 974 4.10 -7.69 -8.51
C ALA A 974 4.61 -8.30 -7.18
N ARG A 975 5.66 -9.13 -7.27
CA ARG A 975 6.22 -9.86 -6.11
C ARG A 975 7.75 -9.76 -6.04
N GLY A 976 8.28 -9.99 -4.84
CA GLY A 976 9.71 -10.02 -4.57
C GLY A 976 10.03 -9.75 -3.11
N TYR A 977 11.22 -9.22 -2.84
CA TYR A 977 11.66 -8.77 -1.51
C TYR A 977 12.39 -7.41 -1.62
N VAL A 978 12.61 -6.74 -0.49
CA VAL A 978 13.30 -5.44 -0.42
C VAL A 978 14.42 -5.52 0.62
N THR A 979 15.58 -4.93 0.34
CA THR A 979 16.61 -4.68 1.36
C THR A 979 16.84 -3.18 1.56
N PHE A 980 17.18 -2.80 2.78
CA PHE A 980 17.41 -1.43 3.22
C PHE A 980 18.75 -1.39 3.94
N ASP A 981 19.75 -0.76 3.35
CA ASP A 981 21.13 -0.80 3.85
C ASP A 981 21.58 0.61 4.27
N THR A 982 22.20 0.77 5.45
CA THR A 982 22.78 2.06 5.84
C THR A 982 23.97 2.39 4.94
N VAL A 983 24.01 3.60 4.37
CA VAL A 983 25.03 4.03 3.41
C VAL A 983 25.64 5.41 3.73
N ASN A 984 26.90 5.61 3.34
CA ASN A 984 27.61 6.90 3.39
C ASN A 984 27.33 7.80 2.17
N ASN A 985 26.76 7.24 1.09
CA ASN A 985 26.59 7.93 -0.19
C ASN A 985 25.23 7.66 -0.81
N CYS A 986 24.66 8.67 -1.49
CA CYS A 986 23.60 8.42 -2.46
C CYS A 986 24.21 7.67 -3.65
N THR A 987 24.16 6.35 -3.60
CA THR A 987 24.81 5.49 -4.59
C THR A 987 23.83 4.97 -5.63
N GLN A 988 24.40 4.51 -6.74
CA GLN A 988 23.74 3.72 -7.78
C GLN A 988 24.42 2.36 -7.94
N ARG A 989 25.18 1.93 -6.94
CA ARG A 989 25.65 0.54 -6.76
C ARG A 989 24.57 -0.27 -6.03
N VAL A 990 24.55 -1.58 -6.26
CA VAL A 990 23.80 -2.56 -5.45
C VAL A 990 24.78 -3.51 -4.73
N PRO A 991 24.35 -4.33 -3.76
CA PRO A 991 25.22 -5.27 -3.03
C PRO A 991 26.23 -6.12 -3.83
N GLY A 992 25.97 -6.39 -5.11
CA GLY A 992 26.90 -7.10 -6.02
C GLY A 992 27.95 -6.24 -6.74
N ASP A 993 27.90 -4.92 -6.63
CA ASP A 993 28.81 -4.01 -7.33
C ASP A 993 30.08 -3.73 -6.52
N VAL A 994 31.23 -3.69 -7.21
CA VAL A 994 32.54 -3.41 -6.60
C VAL A 994 32.49 -2.06 -5.86
N GLY A 995 32.85 -2.06 -4.58
CA GLY A 995 32.86 -0.88 -3.72
C GLY A 995 31.55 -0.59 -2.99
N TYR A 996 30.48 -1.37 -3.21
CA TYR A 996 29.28 -1.27 -2.37
C TYR A 996 29.61 -1.64 -0.92
N PHE A 997 30.24 -2.80 -0.71
CA PHE A 997 30.84 -3.17 0.58
C PHE A 997 32.35 -2.89 0.60
N GLY A 998 32.87 -2.62 1.79
CA GLY A 998 34.28 -2.44 2.09
C GLY A 998 34.56 -2.85 3.53
N ASN A 999 35.67 -3.53 3.77
CA ASN A 999 35.98 -4.12 5.07
C ASN A 999 35.89 -3.10 6.21
N GLY A 1000 35.15 -3.43 7.28
CA GLY A 1000 34.92 -2.53 8.41
C GLY A 1000 33.82 -1.48 8.18
N GLY A 1001 32.96 -1.64 7.15
CA GLY A 1001 31.94 -0.66 6.78
C GLY A 1001 32.50 0.53 5.99
N SER A 1002 33.55 0.29 5.20
CA SER A 1002 34.31 1.31 4.45
C SER A 1002 33.91 1.43 2.96
N GLY A 1003 32.80 0.80 2.56
CA GLY A 1003 32.23 0.93 1.21
C GLY A 1003 31.22 2.09 1.12
N ASP A 1004 30.34 2.02 0.13
CA ASP A 1004 29.10 2.81 0.16
C ASP A 1004 28.24 2.39 1.37
N ALA A 1005 28.13 1.08 1.66
CA ALA A 1005 27.43 0.54 2.83
C ALA A 1005 28.26 0.62 4.11
N THR A 1006 27.62 1.05 5.20
CA THR A 1006 28.21 1.25 6.54
C THR A 1006 27.93 0.05 7.46
N ASN A 1007 28.43 0.11 8.69
CA ASN A 1007 28.10 -0.85 9.76
C ASN A 1007 27.32 -0.18 10.91
N GLN A 1008 26.52 0.86 10.62
CA GLN A 1008 25.71 1.58 11.61
C GLN A 1008 24.45 0.80 11.96
N ASN A 1009 24.44 0.15 13.12
CA ASN A 1009 23.30 -0.59 13.64
C ASN A 1009 22.28 0.38 14.25
N ASN A 1010 21.58 1.14 13.40
CA ASN A 1010 20.73 2.26 13.80
C ASN A 1010 19.28 2.15 13.30
N LEU A 1011 18.97 1.21 12.39
CA LEU A 1011 17.64 1.08 11.78
C LEU A 1011 16.75 0.09 12.53
N SER A 1012 15.45 0.38 12.48
CA SER A 1012 14.34 -0.55 12.69
C SER A 1012 13.28 -0.37 11.61
N GLY A 1013 12.34 -1.32 11.49
CA GLY A 1013 11.12 -1.06 10.76
C GLY A 1013 10.09 -2.18 10.80
N THR A 1014 8.96 -1.93 10.17
CA THR A 1014 7.85 -2.87 10.00
C THR A 1014 7.43 -2.95 8.54
N TYR A 1015 6.89 -4.09 8.13
CA TYR A 1015 6.16 -4.20 6.86
C TYR A 1015 4.71 -4.59 7.12
N THR A 1016 3.78 -4.05 6.33
CA THR A 1016 2.35 -4.34 6.41
C THR A 1016 1.81 -4.66 5.03
N ILE A 1017 1.25 -5.87 4.87
CA ILE A 1017 0.54 -6.30 3.66
C ILE A 1017 -0.97 -6.10 3.87
N ILE A 1018 -1.59 -5.25 3.05
CA ILE A 1018 -2.99 -4.83 3.17
C ILE A 1018 -3.73 -5.12 1.86
N ASP A 1019 -4.81 -5.91 1.92
CA ASP A 1019 -5.77 -6.04 0.82
C ASP A 1019 -7.10 -5.40 1.24
N ARG A 1020 -7.45 -4.28 0.59
CA ARG A 1020 -8.63 -3.47 0.96
C ARG A 1020 -9.93 -4.03 0.36
N ASN A 1021 -9.85 -4.84 -0.69
CA ASN A 1021 -10.98 -5.55 -1.30
C ASN A 1021 -11.41 -6.75 -0.43
N GLN A 1022 -10.45 -7.53 0.08
CA GLN A 1022 -10.69 -8.64 1.00
C GLN A 1022 -10.95 -8.18 2.44
N LYS A 1023 -10.51 -6.96 2.78
CA LYS A 1023 -10.45 -6.42 4.17
C LYS A 1023 -9.49 -7.23 5.03
N VAL A 1024 -8.23 -7.27 4.60
CA VAL A 1024 -7.12 -7.96 5.26
C VAL A 1024 -6.00 -6.95 5.53
N SER A 1025 -5.38 -7.02 6.71
CA SER A 1025 -4.13 -6.33 7.03
C SER A 1025 -3.24 -7.27 7.85
N VAL A 1026 -1.95 -7.32 7.55
CA VAL A 1026 -0.98 -8.25 8.13
C VAL A 1026 0.32 -7.49 8.33
N ALA A 1027 0.74 -7.24 9.57
CA ALA A 1027 1.99 -6.53 9.87
C ALA A 1027 2.97 -7.40 10.66
N ASP A 1028 4.26 -7.13 10.47
CA ASP A 1028 5.39 -7.78 11.15
C ASP A 1028 6.54 -6.79 11.39
N THR A 1029 7.56 -7.21 12.14
CA THR A 1029 8.89 -6.57 12.08
C THR A 1029 9.48 -6.77 10.68
N LEU A 1030 10.40 -5.91 10.24
CA LEU A 1030 11.34 -6.32 9.20
C LEU A 1030 12.27 -7.41 9.78
N VAL A 1031 12.95 -8.16 8.91
CA VAL A 1031 14.07 -9.02 9.35
C VAL A 1031 15.26 -8.11 9.57
N HIS A 1032 15.71 -8.00 10.81
CA HIS A 1032 16.86 -7.21 11.19
C HIS A 1032 18.15 -7.99 10.88
N VAL A 1033 19.18 -7.29 10.40
CA VAL A 1033 20.49 -7.86 10.06
C VAL A 1033 21.57 -6.92 10.55
N GLN A 1034 22.17 -7.25 11.69
CA GLN A 1034 23.26 -6.52 12.32
C GLN A 1034 24.55 -6.61 11.50
N ALA A 1035 25.38 -5.57 11.61
CA ALA A 1035 26.73 -5.55 11.12
C ALA A 1035 27.75 -5.58 12.27
N SER A 1036 28.81 -6.36 12.14
CA SER A 1036 29.95 -6.33 13.06
C SER A 1036 31.27 -6.45 12.32
N SER A 1037 32.17 -5.49 12.54
CA SER A 1037 33.55 -5.50 12.05
C SER A 1037 34.54 -6.18 13.00
N THR A 1038 34.06 -6.76 14.10
CA THR A 1038 34.88 -7.37 15.16
C THR A 1038 34.49 -8.82 15.49
N ASP A 1039 33.28 -9.27 15.17
CA ASP A 1039 32.85 -10.64 15.47
C ASP A 1039 33.40 -11.66 14.46
N SER A 1040 33.80 -12.84 14.94
CA SER A 1040 34.31 -13.92 14.08
C SER A 1040 33.29 -14.45 13.07
N ALA A 1041 31.98 -14.36 13.33
CA ALA A 1041 30.93 -14.80 12.42
C ALA A 1041 30.85 -13.90 11.18
N THR A 1042 30.99 -12.58 11.35
CA THR A 1042 30.88 -11.56 10.30
C THR A 1042 32.21 -11.14 9.66
N THR A 1043 33.35 -11.57 10.21
CA THR A 1043 34.69 -11.17 9.72
C THR A 1043 35.55 -12.33 9.19
N THR A 1044 35.18 -13.59 9.43
CA THR A 1044 35.98 -14.74 8.96
C THR A 1044 35.65 -15.09 7.50
N PRO A 1045 36.59 -14.99 6.54
CA PRO A 1045 36.34 -15.37 5.16
C PRO A 1045 35.94 -16.84 5.02
N GLY A 1046 35.02 -17.11 4.09
CA GLY A 1046 34.50 -18.43 3.79
C GLY A 1046 33.29 -18.87 4.62
N ARG A 1047 32.96 -18.15 5.72
CA ARG A 1047 31.72 -18.35 6.50
C ARG A 1047 30.50 -17.76 5.77
N PRO A 1048 29.26 -18.17 6.11
CA PRO A 1048 28.05 -17.46 5.70
C PRO A 1048 27.97 -16.07 6.34
N THR A 1049 27.58 -15.08 5.53
CA THR A 1049 27.15 -13.71 5.89
C THR A 1049 25.97 -13.34 4.99
N PHE A 1050 25.07 -12.43 5.39
CA PHE A 1050 23.83 -12.15 4.62
C PHE A 1050 24.07 -11.77 3.15
N TYR A 1051 25.14 -11.02 2.85
CA TYR A 1051 25.53 -10.67 1.48
C TYR A 1051 26.75 -11.46 0.98
N GLY A 1052 27.16 -12.53 1.66
CA GLY A 1052 28.39 -13.26 1.42
C GLY A 1052 28.59 -13.68 -0.05
N LYS A 1053 27.55 -14.19 -0.73
CA LYS A 1053 27.63 -14.54 -2.17
C LYS A 1053 28.01 -13.37 -3.09
N PHE A 1054 27.64 -12.13 -2.73
CA PHE A 1054 27.91 -10.93 -3.51
C PHE A 1054 29.36 -10.46 -3.33
N VAL A 1055 29.90 -10.59 -2.11
CA VAL A 1055 31.31 -10.28 -1.79
C VAL A 1055 32.26 -11.47 -2.01
N SER A 1056 31.84 -12.51 -2.74
CA SER A 1056 32.61 -13.74 -2.98
C SER A 1056 33.10 -14.44 -1.69
N TRP A 1057 32.30 -14.33 -0.62
CA TRP A 1057 32.53 -14.90 0.71
C TRP A 1057 33.83 -14.43 1.39
N ASN A 1058 34.31 -13.24 1.06
CA ASN A 1058 35.46 -12.62 1.73
C ASN A 1058 35.12 -11.99 3.11
N ALA A 1059 33.85 -12.02 3.52
CA ALA A 1059 33.28 -11.40 4.72
C ALA A 1059 33.36 -9.85 4.80
N SER A 1060 33.58 -9.15 3.68
CA SER A 1060 33.70 -7.68 3.66
C SER A 1060 32.36 -6.94 3.74
N ASP A 1061 31.22 -7.64 3.72
CA ASP A 1061 29.89 -7.09 3.99
C ASP A 1061 29.60 -6.91 5.48
N ASN A 1062 30.33 -7.66 6.33
CA ASN A 1062 30.21 -7.66 7.79
C ASN A 1062 28.80 -7.93 8.35
N ARG A 1063 27.85 -8.40 7.54
CA ARG A 1063 26.48 -8.73 7.96
C ARG A 1063 26.38 -10.13 8.53
N GLU A 1064 25.56 -10.30 9.56
CA GLU A 1064 25.39 -11.61 10.19
C GLU A 1064 24.73 -12.66 9.26
N PRO A 1065 24.92 -13.96 9.51
CA PRO A 1065 24.16 -15.01 8.82
C PRO A 1065 22.74 -15.13 9.39
N LEU A 1066 21.75 -15.28 8.50
CA LEU A 1066 20.39 -15.67 8.90
C LEU A 1066 20.26 -17.20 9.09
N GLY A 1067 19.29 -17.60 9.90
CA GLY A 1067 19.00 -19.00 10.24
C GLY A 1067 18.75 -19.92 9.04
N THR A 1068 18.88 -21.24 9.25
CA THR A 1068 18.80 -22.25 8.17
C THR A 1068 17.78 -23.38 8.42
N ALA A 1069 17.20 -23.42 9.62
CA ALA A 1069 16.08 -24.27 9.99
C ALA A 1069 15.06 -23.42 10.76
N TRP A 1070 13.79 -23.85 10.73
CA TRP A 1070 12.64 -23.07 11.23
C TRP A 1070 11.56 -23.99 11.77
N GLN A 1071 10.83 -23.54 12.79
CA GLN A 1071 9.55 -24.13 13.20
C GLN A 1071 8.43 -23.10 13.14
N ALA A 1072 7.23 -23.53 12.74
CA ALA A 1072 6.08 -22.64 12.62
C ALA A 1072 4.78 -23.38 12.87
N ARG A 1073 3.92 -22.81 13.72
CA ARG A 1073 2.55 -23.32 13.90
C ARG A 1073 1.77 -23.22 12.59
N PHE A 1074 0.86 -24.16 12.36
CA PHE A 1074 -0.10 -24.09 11.26
C PHE A 1074 -1.52 -24.42 11.70
N ILE A 1075 -2.47 -23.78 11.03
CA ILE A 1075 -3.90 -24.06 11.09
C ILE A 1075 -4.37 -24.25 9.65
N ASN A 1076 -5.17 -25.29 9.41
CA ASN A 1076 -5.55 -25.75 8.08
C ASN A 1076 -7.06 -25.99 7.95
N ASN A 1077 -7.63 -26.84 8.80
CA ASN A 1077 -9.05 -27.22 8.78
C ASN A 1077 -9.56 -27.60 10.19
N VAL A 1078 -9.44 -26.70 11.16
CA VAL A 1078 -9.91 -26.94 12.54
C VAL A 1078 -11.44 -26.83 12.65
N ALA A 1079 -12.05 -27.62 13.53
CA ALA A 1079 -13.50 -27.58 13.74
C ALA A 1079 -13.94 -26.21 14.33
N PRO A 1080 -15.09 -25.64 13.92
CA PRO A 1080 -15.64 -24.40 14.50
C PRO A 1080 -15.92 -24.43 16.02
N THR A 1081 -15.87 -25.61 16.64
CA THR A 1081 -16.04 -25.84 18.08
C THR A 1081 -14.75 -26.18 18.80
N SER A 1082 -13.58 -26.12 18.14
CA SER A 1082 -12.28 -26.29 18.79
C SER A 1082 -11.83 -25.00 19.47
N LEU A 1083 -10.75 -25.09 20.27
CA LEU A 1083 -10.04 -23.95 20.84
C LEU A 1083 -9.69 -22.89 19.76
N PHE A 1084 -9.30 -23.34 18.57
CA PHE A 1084 -8.97 -22.51 17.42
C PHE A 1084 -10.15 -22.31 16.45
N GLY A 1085 -11.41 -22.48 16.90
CA GLY A 1085 -12.60 -22.37 16.05
C GLY A 1085 -12.79 -21.01 15.35
N ALA A 1086 -12.17 -19.94 15.86
CA ALA A 1086 -12.07 -18.65 15.17
C ALA A 1086 -11.34 -18.75 13.81
N PHE A 1087 -10.43 -19.71 13.68
CA PHE A 1087 -9.62 -20.04 12.51
C PHE A 1087 -10.17 -21.26 11.74
N ALA A 1088 -11.47 -21.58 11.83
CA ALA A 1088 -12.04 -22.79 11.20
C ALA A 1088 -12.09 -22.78 9.66
N ASP A 1089 -12.12 -21.59 9.03
CA ASP A 1089 -11.84 -21.43 7.58
C ASP A 1089 -10.37 -21.00 7.36
N GLY A 1090 -9.55 -21.08 8.40
CA GLY A 1090 -8.27 -20.44 8.55
C GLY A 1090 -7.15 -21.24 7.92
N LYS A 1091 -6.65 -20.75 6.79
CA LYS A 1091 -5.42 -21.23 6.17
C LYS A 1091 -4.23 -20.46 6.70
N THR A 1092 -3.22 -21.17 7.21
CA THR A 1092 -1.88 -20.60 7.37
C THR A 1092 -1.24 -20.35 5.99
N ASN A 1093 -0.48 -19.26 5.85
CA ASN A 1093 0.36 -18.96 4.70
C ASN A 1093 1.77 -18.68 5.19
N PHE A 1094 2.77 -19.40 4.67
CA PHE A 1094 4.17 -19.21 5.04
C PHE A 1094 4.80 -18.15 4.14
N VAL A 1095 5.32 -17.09 4.72
CA VAL A 1095 6.24 -16.15 4.07
C VAL A 1095 7.63 -16.75 4.20
N VAL A 1096 8.32 -16.98 3.09
CA VAL A 1096 9.62 -17.67 3.06
C VAL A 1096 10.62 -16.94 2.17
N TRP A 1097 11.73 -16.49 2.76
CA TRP A 1097 12.90 -15.96 2.07
C TRP A 1097 14.07 -16.95 2.16
N ARG A 1098 14.81 -17.16 1.07
CA ARG A 1098 15.92 -18.14 0.98
C ARG A 1098 17.01 -17.69 0.02
N GLU A 1099 18.25 -17.71 0.46
CA GLU A 1099 19.39 -17.25 -0.33
C GLU A 1099 19.68 -18.17 -1.54
N SER A 1100 19.74 -17.58 -2.74
CA SER A 1100 20.14 -18.26 -3.99
C SER A 1100 21.57 -18.83 -3.94
N PRO A 1101 21.87 -19.96 -4.62
CA PRO A 1101 23.21 -20.58 -4.66
C PRO A 1101 24.34 -19.68 -5.20
N ALA A 1102 23.99 -18.66 -5.99
CA ALA A 1102 24.90 -17.73 -6.63
C ALA A 1102 24.20 -16.38 -6.88
N VAL A 1103 24.98 -15.36 -7.24
CA VAL A 1103 24.47 -14.12 -7.83
C VAL A 1103 23.86 -14.44 -9.19
N LEU A 1104 22.61 -14.02 -9.42
CA LEU A 1104 21.88 -14.31 -10.65
C LEU A 1104 21.92 -13.15 -11.65
N SER A 1105 21.54 -13.44 -12.88
CA SER A 1105 21.31 -12.44 -13.92
C SER A 1105 20.04 -12.78 -14.72
N ALA A 1106 19.49 -11.79 -15.43
CA ALA A 1106 18.26 -11.97 -16.19
C ALA A 1106 18.39 -13.08 -17.26
N PHE A 1107 17.32 -13.86 -17.39
CA PHE A 1107 17.27 -15.16 -18.07
C PHE A 1107 16.22 -15.19 -19.18
N THR A 1108 16.29 -16.18 -20.07
CA THR A 1108 15.32 -16.33 -21.16
C THR A 1108 13.94 -16.61 -20.59
N CYS A 1109 12.94 -15.79 -20.93
CA CYS A 1109 11.57 -15.98 -20.47
C CYS A 1109 11.04 -17.38 -20.80
N GLY A 1110 10.35 -18.01 -19.83
CA GLY A 1110 9.88 -19.40 -19.94
C GLY A 1110 10.96 -20.46 -19.64
N SER A 1111 12.20 -20.08 -19.33
CA SER A 1111 13.19 -20.96 -18.71
C SER A 1111 13.31 -20.71 -17.20
N VAL A 1112 13.86 -21.68 -16.47
CA VAL A 1112 14.14 -21.59 -15.03
C VAL A 1112 15.65 -21.36 -14.81
N PRO A 1113 16.08 -20.42 -13.96
CA PRO A 1113 17.51 -20.19 -13.68
C PRO A 1113 18.22 -21.42 -13.08
N THR A 1114 19.52 -21.55 -13.36
CA THR A 1114 20.35 -22.62 -12.78
C THR A 1114 20.32 -22.55 -11.26
N GLY A 1115 20.05 -23.69 -10.61
CA GLY A 1115 19.92 -23.80 -9.15
C GLY A 1115 18.49 -23.63 -8.62
N PHE A 1116 17.50 -23.46 -9.50
CA PHE A 1116 16.07 -23.40 -9.15
C PHE A 1116 15.33 -24.65 -9.69
N PRO A 1117 14.29 -25.16 -9.01
CA PRO A 1117 13.77 -24.71 -7.70
C PRO A 1117 14.82 -24.87 -6.59
N LEU A 1118 14.84 -23.95 -5.62
CA LEU A 1118 15.84 -23.97 -4.54
C LEU A 1118 15.71 -25.27 -3.72
N PRO A 1119 16.71 -26.17 -3.74
CA PRO A 1119 16.59 -27.45 -3.07
C PRO A 1119 16.63 -27.26 -1.54
N LEU A 1120 15.84 -28.04 -0.81
CA LEU A 1120 15.81 -28.10 0.65
C LEU A 1120 16.10 -29.55 1.10
N ARG A 1121 16.37 -29.77 2.39
CA ARG A 1121 16.62 -31.13 2.90
C ARG A 1121 15.34 -31.84 3.30
N GLU A 1122 14.57 -31.25 4.19
CA GLU A 1122 13.39 -31.91 4.78
C GLU A 1122 12.36 -30.89 5.26
N ILE A 1123 11.09 -31.29 5.21
CA ILE A 1123 9.99 -30.63 5.93
C ILE A 1123 9.22 -31.73 6.65
N LEU A 1124 9.03 -31.57 7.96
CA LEU A 1124 8.20 -32.41 8.81
C LEU A 1124 6.92 -31.65 9.18
N GLN A 1125 5.77 -32.32 9.11
CA GLN A 1125 4.54 -31.88 9.78
C GLN A 1125 4.36 -32.72 11.04
N PHE A 1126 4.00 -32.08 12.15
CA PHE A 1126 3.54 -32.69 13.38
C PHE A 1126 2.09 -32.24 13.64
N ASP A 1127 1.25 -33.11 14.21
CA ASP A 1127 -0.04 -32.71 14.78
C ASP A 1127 0.05 -32.46 16.30
N GLU A 1128 -1.07 -32.04 16.89
CA GLU A 1128 -1.25 -31.84 18.34
C GLU A 1128 -1.26 -33.19 19.13
N GLN A 1129 -0.83 -34.30 18.51
CA GLN A 1129 -0.68 -35.65 19.08
C GLN A 1129 0.71 -36.26 18.73
N GLU A 1130 1.71 -35.41 18.43
CA GLU A 1130 3.08 -35.77 18.03
C GLU A 1130 3.21 -36.74 16.83
N GLN A 1131 2.15 -36.92 16.03
CA GLN A 1131 2.24 -37.76 14.84
C GLN A 1131 3.00 -36.99 13.76
N VAL A 1132 4.17 -37.51 13.39
CA VAL A 1132 5.06 -36.88 12.40
C VAL A 1132 4.87 -37.46 11.00
N THR A 1133 4.71 -36.59 10.00
CA THR A 1133 4.78 -36.93 8.58
C THR A 1133 5.88 -36.12 7.88
N ALA A 1134 6.87 -36.82 7.32
CA ALA A 1134 7.92 -36.22 6.50
C ALA A 1134 7.47 -36.01 5.04
N LEU A 1135 7.65 -34.80 4.51
CA LEU A 1135 7.31 -34.41 3.13
C LEU A 1135 8.47 -34.64 2.14
N GLY A 1136 9.40 -35.54 2.48
CA GLY A 1136 10.79 -35.64 1.99
C GLY A 1136 11.03 -35.96 0.50
N THR A 1137 10.07 -35.70 -0.39
CA THR A 1137 10.26 -35.75 -1.86
C THR A 1137 9.75 -34.52 -2.60
N ASN A 1138 9.07 -33.57 -1.94
CA ASN A 1138 8.60 -32.33 -2.58
C ASN A 1138 9.73 -31.29 -2.72
N LEU A 1139 10.65 -31.53 -3.65
CA LEU A 1139 11.78 -30.65 -4.02
C LEU A 1139 11.36 -29.32 -4.71
N GLY A 1140 10.16 -28.82 -4.41
CA GLY A 1140 9.55 -27.65 -5.05
C GLY A 1140 8.53 -26.92 -4.16
N THR A 1141 8.55 -27.14 -2.84
CA THR A 1141 7.64 -26.46 -1.88
C THR A 1141 8.01 -25.01 -1.63
N PHE A 1142 9.31 -24.69 -1.54
CA PHE A 1142 9.82 -23.33 -1.42
C PHE A 1142 10.82 -23.03 -2.56
N PRO A 1143 10.33 -22.99 -3.82
CA PRO A 1143 11.17 -23.03 -5.02
C PRO A 1143 11.92 -21.73 -5.34
N LEU A 1144 11.47 -20.58 -4.85
CA LEU A 1144 11.96 -19.23 -5.17
C LEU A 1144 12.77 -18.62 -4.00
N VAL A 1145 13.44 -17.47 -4.24
CA VAL A 1145 14.16 -16.71 -3.20
C VAL A 1145 13.20 -16.00 -2.26
N SER A 1146 12.05 -15.52 -2.75
CA SER A 1146 10.99 -14.93 -1.93
C SER A 1146 9.63 -15.40 -2.42
N GLN A 1147 8.80 -15.90 -1.51
CA GLN A 1147 7.46 -16.39 -1.82
C GLN A 1147 6.53 -16.38 -0.60
N ARG A 1148 5.23 -16.49 -0.87
CA ARG A 1148 4.19 -16.83 0.10
C ARG A 1148 3.48 -18.12 -0.34
N VAL A 1149 3.38 -19.10 0.56
CA VAL A 1149 2.82 -20.44 0.24
C VAL A 1149 1.75 -20.83 1.26
N ALA A 1150 0.53 -21.10 0.80
CA ALA A 1150 -0.55 -21.57 1.67
C ALA A 1150 -0.28 -22.99 2.20
N ILE A 1151 -0.68 -23.30 3.44
CA ILE A 1151 -0.70 -24.66 3.99
C ILE A 1151 -1.53 -25.62 3.12
N THR A 1152 -2.53 -25.10 2.40
CA THR A 1152 -3.35 -25.86 1.45
C THR A 1152 -2.71 -26.00 0.05
N ASP A 1153 -1.46 -25.58 -0.14
CA ASP A 1153 -0.77 -25.78 -1.41
C ASP A 1153 -0.45 -27.28 -1.64
N PRO A 1154 -0.63 -27.81 -2.86
CA PRO A 1154 -0.33 -29.22 -3.16
C PRO A 1154 1.12 -29.65 -2.88
N SER A 1155 2.08 -28.71 -2.80
CA SER A 1155 3.48 -28.98 -2.44
C SER A 1155 3.75 -29.07 -0.93
N LEU A 1156 2.84 -28.57 -0.08
CA LEU A 1156 2.83 -28.84 1.36
C LEU A 1156 1.93 -30.02 1.72
N ALA A 1157 0.87 -30.27 0.93
CA ALA A 1157 0.00 -31.45 1.05
C ALA A 1157 -0.48 -31.73 2.50
N ALA A 1158 -0.89 -30.68 3.21
CA ALA A 1158 -1.12 -30.71 4.65
C ALA A 1158 -2.02 -31.87 5.12
N VAL A 1159 -1.45 -32.72 5.98
CA VAL A 1159 -2.06 -33.98 6.45
C VAL A 1159 -3.02 -33.73 7.61
N TYR A 1160 -2.71 -32.76 8.46
CA TYR A 1160 -3.37 -32.52 9.74
C TYR A 1160 -4.23 -31.24 9.75
N ALA A 1161 -5.12 -31.12 10.74
CA ALA A 1161 -6.03 -29.98 10.90
C ALA A 1161 -5.34 -28.73 11.47
N SER A 1162 -4.41 -28.93 12.40
CA SER A 1162 -3.46 -27.98 12.95
C SER A 1162 -2.25 -28.74 13.53
N GLY A 1163 -1.24 -28.01 13.96
CA GLY A 1163 0.00 -28.52 14.54
C GLY A 1163 1.15 -27.58 14.24
N PHE A 1164 2.36 -28.09 14.04
CA PHE A 1164 3.50 -27.29 13.59
C PHE A 1164 4.31 -27.98 12.48
N ILE A 1165 4.99 -27.17 11.69
CA ILE A 1165 5.96 -27.60 10.68
C ILE A 1165 7.37 -27.36 11.21
N SER A 1166 8.27 -28.29 10.97
CA SER A 1166 9.72 -28.12 11.14
C SER A 1166 10.39 -28.26 9.77
N ALA A 1167 11.15 -27.25 9.33
CA ALA A 1167 11.71 -27.18 7.98
C ALA A 1167 13.23 -26.97 8.00
N ASP A 1168 13.98 -27.91 7.42
CA ASP A 1168 15.42 -27.76 7.15
C ASP A 1168 15.63 -27.16 5.75
N LEU A 1169 15.79 -25.85 5.71
CA LEU A 1169 15.90 -25.06 4.49
C LEU A 1169 17.32 -25.04 3.90
N ARG A 1170 18.28 -25.73 4.53
CA ARG A 1170 19.62 -25.96 3.97
C ARG A 1170 19.52 -26.73 2.66
N ALA A 1171 20.50 -26.56 1.79
CA ALA A 1171 20.60 -27.37 0.58
C ALA A 1171 21.10 -28.80 0.91
N PRO A 1172 20.97 -29.77 -0.01
CA PRO A 1172 21.64 -31.07 0.07
C PRO A 1172 23.15 -30.96 0.33
N VAL A 1173 23.74 -31.99 0.92
CA VAL A 1173 25.17 -31.99 1.33
C VAL A 1173 26.13 -31.92 0.14
N ASP A 1174 25.67 -32.36 -1.03
CA ASP A 1174 26.37 -32.32 -2.33
C ASP A 1174 26.01 -31.08 -3.18
N ALA A 1175 25.25 -30.12 -2.64
CA ALA A 1175 24.81 -28.94 -3.38
C ALA A 1175 25.97 -27.98 -3.72
N VAL A 1176 25.97 -27.47 -4.95
CA VAL A 1176 26.95 -26.49 -5.44
C VAL A 1176 26.44 -25.06 -5.23
N GLY A 1177 27.35 -24.12 -4.94
CA GLY A 1177 27.04 -22.74 -4.56
C GLY A 1177 26.78 -22.59 -3.06
N GLY A 1178 26.77 -21.37 -2.53
CA GLY A 1178 26.86 -21.11 -1.08
C GLY A 1178 28.30 -20.91 -0.57
N PRO A 1179 28.49 -20.80 0.76
CA PRO A 1179 29.76 -20.42 1.38
C PRO A 1179 30.82 -21.54 1.32
N PRO A 1180 32.10 -21.23 1.07
CA PRO A 1180 33.18 -22.21 1.01
C PRO A 1180 33.34 -23.12 2.23
N SER A 1181 32.94 -22.68 3.43
CA SER A 1181 33.03 -23.51 4.64
C SER A 1181 31.99 -24.65 4.69
N ASP A 1182 30.80 -24.42 4.13
CA ASP A 1182 29.69 -25.39 4.09
C ASP A 1182 28.65 -24.94 3.03
N PRO A 1183 28.78 -25.35 1.75
CA PRO A 1183 27.90 -24.93 0.65
C PRO A 1183 26.39 -25.19 0.88
N SER A 1184 26.06 -26.04 1.86
CA SER A 1184 24.68 -26.35 2.21
C SER A 1184 24.02 -25.29 3.11
N ARG A 1185 24.79 -24.50 3.86
CA ARG A 1185 24.30 -23.40 4.71
C ARG A 1185 24.11 -22.14 3.88
N ARG A 1186 22.88 -21.68 3.78
CA ARG A 1186 22.49 -20.49 3.00
C ARG A 1186 21.41 -19.77 3.80
N GLY A 1187 21.48 -18.44 3.87
CA GLY A 1187 20.58 -17.67 4.73
C GLY A 1187 19.11 -17.91 4.38
N SER A 1188 18.23 -17.95 5.38
CA SER A 1188 16.78 -18.08 5.15
C SER A 1188 15.98 -17.38 6.25
N PHE A 1189 14.68 -17.19 6.00
CA PHE A 1189 13.69 -16.70 6.96
C PHE A 1189 12.34 -17.34 6.66
N MET A 1190 11.54 -17.61 7.70
CA MET A 1190 10.20 -18.19 7.58
C MET A 1190 9.26 -17.61 8.64
N ALA A 1191 8.05 -17.20 8.24
CA ALA A 1191 6.97 -16.73 9.15
C ALA A 1191 5.59 -17.24 8.68
N ALA A 1192 4.56 -17.20 9.55
CA ALA A 1192 3.28 -17.88 9.34
C ALA A 1192 2.06 -16.95 9.54
N THR A 1193 1.35 -16.61 8.46
CA THR A 1193 0.11 -15.81 8.52
C THR A 1193 -1.13 -16.68 8.66
N HIS A 1194 -1.95 -16.53 9.70
CA HIS A 1194 -3.17 -17.30 9.97
C HIS A 1194 -4.44 -16.50 9.63
N TYR A 1195 -5.36 -17.06 8.84
CA TYR A 1195 -6.64 -16.41 8.51
C TYR A 1195 -7.75 -16.70 9.54
N ALA A 1196 -8.55 -15.69 9.92
CA ALA A 1196 -9.65 -15.86 10.88
C ALA A 1196 -11.04 -15.75 10.22
N LYS A 1197 -11.87 -16.79 10.37
CA LYS A 1197 -13.22 -16.90 9.80
C LYS A 1197 -14.17 -15.82 10.34
N ALA A 1198 -14.14 -15.59 11.65
CA ALA A 1198 -15.03 -14.63 12.31
C ALA A 1198 -14.78 -13.19 11.84
N ALA A 1199 -13.57 -12.93 11.34
CA ALA A 1199 -13.04 -11.61 11.02
C ALA A 1199 -13.29 -11.16 9.59
N GLY A 1200 -12.89 -11.99 8.61
CA GLY A 1200 -12.57 -11.54 7.25
C GLY A 1200 -11.12 -11.07 7.08
N TYR A 1201 -10.35 -11.00 8.16
CA TYR A 1201 -8.97 -10.50 8.22
C TYR A 1201 -7.98 -11.68 8.44
N GLN A 1202 -6.74 -11.50 8.00
CA GLN A 1202 -5.60 -12.35 8.38
C GLN A 1202 -4.88 -11.76 9.60
N VAL A 1203 -4.19 -12.60 10.36
CA VAL A 1203 -3.38 -12.25 11.54
C VAL A 1203 -2.01 -12.92 11.37
N LEU A 1204 -0.93 -12.25 11.75
CA LEU A 1204 0.41 -12.83 11.63
C LEU A 1204 0.87 -13.52 12.91
N LEU A 1205 1.61 -14.61 12.75
CA LEU A 1205 2.58 -15.10 13.71
C LEU A 1205 3.97 -15.09 13.05
N GLY A 1206 4.95 -14.49 13.72
CA GLY A 1206 6.35 -14.67 13.37
C GLY A 1206 6.72 -16.16 13.46
N GLY A 1207 7.61 -16.63 12.60
CA GLY A 1207 8.10 -18.00 12.69
C GLY A 1207 9.01 -18.17 13.89
N LEU A 1208 8.89 -19.32 14.56
CA LEU A 1208 9.69 -19.65 15.74
C LEU A 1208 11.08 -20.12 15.26
N GLN A 1209 12.13 -19.44 15.70
CA GLN A 1209 13.49 -19.65 15.20
C GLN A 1209 14.13 -20.87 15.88
N VAL A 1210 13.97 -22.05 15.29
CA VAL A 1210 14.74 -23.24 15.67
C VAL A 1210 15.84 -23.48 14.63
N GLN A 1211 16.99 -22.81 14.83
CA GLN A 1211 18.22 -23.08 14.06
C GLN A 1211 18.80 -24.47 14.38
#